data_AF-A0A932DMN2-F1
#
_entry.id   AF-A0A932DMN2-F1
#
_cell.length_a   1.000
_cell.length_b   1.000
_cell.length_c   1.000
_cell.angle_alpha   90.00
_cell.angle_beta   90.00
_cell.angle_gamma   90.00
#
_symmetry.space_group_name_H-M   'P 1'
#
loop_
_entity.id
_entity.type
_entity.pdbx_description
1 polymer ?
#
loop_
_entity_poly.entity_id
_entity_poly.type
_entity_poly.pdbx_seq_one_letter_code
_entity_poly.pdbx_strand_id
1 'polypeptide(L)'
;VEVTRQVEVTRVVEVTPVIEGPVIDVPYKELWAGSAHNAVDTEPFRHWDDAAANPDGVPTSCARCHTTAGYQDYLGADGTEPGKVDAAVPAEKAQGIQCVACHNPVATFSLTSVSFPGKDDEGNTITITGLGDAARCMVCHQGRESKASVDAFIAQFGEGVDPDKTPTPVKNAQGNEVKLGFRNIHYFAAAATLYGGMVRGGYQYDGQTYDSKNTHVAGYDSCVGCHDPHTLKVKVEECAACHEGVASVEDLKDVRMVSSNPDYDGDGDVEEGMYYEIQGLQEILLAEIQKYAKGTAGADITYDAATYPYFLGADAKAYPNWTPRLLKAAYNYQVSLKDPGAFAHGNKYIVQLLYDSIADLGGDVSALARTDAGHFAGDTLPFRDWDDANHTVPYGCAKCHSATGMPQFIASGGTVIVTGSGTTLTTGVGPQPSANGFMCTTCHDPKGEFPARYQIAQVTFPSGKTLSFAKDADGKNVADDSNLCILCHQGRESTTSVNNALRGKEDDTPDSKISFKNIHYLGAGATLFGGDAQGAYQYAGKEYVGQNVAHPLNKCADCHDVHALQPKVELCEGCHPGVEVEAIRSPGDSTDYDGDGNATEGTHDEIATMVDALYAAIQAYAETTAGTPIVYDGHSYPYFFVDADKDGKPDKDDKGATVRYNAWTPRLVRAAFNYQYSQKDPGAFVHNPKYVMQFLYDSIEDLGGSTAGMTRP
;
A
#
# COMPACT_ATOMS: atom_id res chain seq x y z
N VAL A 1 30.43 7.79 -104.76
CA VAL A 1 31.43 8.04 -103.69
C VAL A 1 30.70 8.82 -102.62
N GLU A 2 30.16 8.09 -101.64
CA GLU A 2 29.32 8.65 -100.58
C GLU A 2 30.23 9.05 -99.42
N VAL A 3 30.26 10.35 -99.10
CA VAL A 3 31.08 10.91 -98.03
C VAL A 3 30.19 11.09 -96.80
N THR A 4 30.32 10.21 -95.82
CA THR A 4 29.63 10.32 -94.53
C THR A 4 30.40 11.30 -93.64
N ARG A 5 29.82 12.47 -93.37
CA ARG A 5 30.34 13.46 -92.41
C ARG A 5 29.74 13.17 -91.03
N GLN A 6 30.57 12.72 -90.08
CA GLN A 6 30.18 12.69 -88.67
C GLN A 6 30.09 14.12 -88.14
N VAL A 7 28.98 14.43 -87.47
CA VAL A 7 28.76 15.68 -86.74
C VAL A 7 28.75 15.32 -85.26
N GLU A 8 29.75 15.79 -84.54
CA GLU A 8 29.85 15.66 -83.10
C GLU A 8 28.98 16.74 -82.44
N VAL A 9 27.96 16.32 -81.67
CA VAL A 9 27.07 17.23 -80.94
C VAL A 9 27.49 17.24 -79.48
N THR A 10 28.23 18.27 -79.06
CA THR A 10 28.59 18.47 -77.66
C THR A 10 27.40 19.11 -76.92
N ARG A 11 26.70 18.31 -76.11
CA ARG A 11 25.68 18.83 -75.19
C ARG A 11 26.36 19.26 -73.88
N VAL A 12 26.36 20.55 -73.59
CA VAL A 12 26.73 21.05 -72.26
C VAL A 12 25.61 20.67 -71.30
N VAL A 13 25.91 19.81 -70.34
CA VAL A 13 25.03 19.51 -69.20
C VAL A 13 25.55 20.35 -68.05
N GLU A 14 24.78 21.35 -67.60
CA GLU A 14 25.04 21.96 -66.29
C GLU A 14 24.77 20.89 -65.23
N VAL A 15 25.83 20.35 -64.65
CA VAL A 15 25.76 19.51 -63.46
C VAL A 15 25.78 20.46 -62.28
N THR A 16 24.61 20.84 -61.78
CA THR A 16 24.52 21.46 -60.45
C THR A 16 25.02 20.42 -59.46
N PRO A 17 26.10 20.66 -58.70
CA PRO A 17 26.47 19.75 -57.63
C PRO A 17 25.31 19.76 -56.63
N VAL A 18 24.66 18.61 -56.45
CA VAL A 18 23.87 18.39 -55.23
C VAL A 18 24.91 18.39 -54.12
N ILE A 19 25.02 19.51 -53.41
CA ILE A 19 25.70 19.51 -52.13
C ILE A 19 24.83 18.62 -51.26
N GLU A 20 25.22 17.35 -51.10
CA GLU A 20 24.68 16.54 -50.01
C GLU A 20 24.94 17.35 -48.74
N GLY A 21 23.85 17.78 -48.11
CA GLY A 21 23.94 18.45 -46.83
C GLY A 21 24.73 17.58 -45.85
N PRO A 22 25.30 18.17 -44.78
CA PRO A 22 26.00 17.38 -43.78
C PRO A 22 25.12 16.21 -43.36
N VAL A 23 25.67 14.99 -43.40
CA VAL A 23 24.99 13.83 -42.83
C VAL A 23 24.87 14.12 -41.33
N ILE A 24 23.66 14.53 -40.92
CA ILE A 24 23.34 14.74 -39.52
C ILE A 24 23.15 13.34 -38.94
N ASP A 25 24.17 12.86 -38.22
CA ASP A 25 24.03 11.69 -37.38
C ASP A 25 23.06 12.05 -36.24
N VAL A 26 21.88 11.43 -36.26
CA VAL A 26 20.85 11.60 -35.22
C VAL A 26 20.93 10.36 -34.34
N PRO A 27 21.44 10.48 -33.10
CA PRO A 27 21.55 9.35 -32.19
C PRO A 27 20.21 8.60 -32.03
N TYR A 28 20.29 7.27 -31.96
CA TYR A 28 19.14 6.37 -31.74
C TYR A 28 18.06 6.40 -32.84
N LYS A 29 18.27 7.11 -33.96
CA LYS A 29 17.30 7.17 -35.07
C LYS A 29 16.95 5.80 -35.63
N GLU A 30 17.94 4.92 -35.80
CA GLU A 30 17.70 3.56 -36.30
C GLU A 30 16.88 2.72 -35.31
N LEU A 31 17.09 2.90 -34.01
CA LEU A 31 16.31 2.24 -32.97
C LEU A 31 14.86 2.75 -32.96
N TRP A 32 14.66 4.07 -33.07
CA TRP A 32 13.32 4.66 -33.20
C TRP A 32 12.61 4.23 -34.48
N ALA A 33 13.35 4.06 -35.57
CA ALA A 33 12.76 3.67 -36.85
C ALA A 33 12.01 2.32 -36.77
N GLY A 34 12.49 1.40 -35.91
CA GLY A 34 11.87 0.11 -35.64
C GLY A 34 10.89 0.09 -34.44
N SER A 35 10.63 1.22 -33.80
CA SER A 35 9.73 1.31 -32.64
C SER A 35 8.26 1.37 -33.05
N ALA A 36 7.38 0.85 -32.18
CA ALA A 36 5.93 0.88 -32.38
C ALA A 36 5.37 2.31 -32.51
N HIS A 37 6.01 3.30 -31.89
CA HIS A 37 5.63 4.71 -32.04
C HIS A 37 5.91 5.29 -33.43
N ASN A 38 6.82 4.68 -34.19
CA ASN A 38 7.13 5.03 -35.58
C ASN A 38 6.44 4.09 -36.59
N ALA A 39 5.64 3.12 -36.14
CA ALA A 39 4.90 2.19 -36.99
C ALA A 39 3.64 2.85 -37.57
N VAL A 40 3.85 3.88 -38.40
CA VAL A 40 2.82 4.79 -38.90
C VAL A 40 1.75 4.14 -39.76
N ASP A 41 1.92 2.88 -40.17
CA ASP A 41 1.00 2.08 -40.98
C ASP A 41 0.11 1.15 -40.15
N THR A 42 0.20 1.21 -38.82
CA THR A 42 -0.57 0.37 -37.91
C THR A 42 -1.84 1.05 -37.38
N GLU A 43 -2.77 0.23 -36.88
CA GLU A 43 -4.10 0.67 -36.40
C GLU A 43 -4.08 1.89 -35.47
N PRO A 44 -3.19 2.00 -34.46
CA PRO A 44 -3.17 3.17 -33.59
C PRO A 44 -3.02 4.51 -34.31
N PHE A 45 -2.44 4.55 -35.52
CA PHE A 45 -2.24 5.80 -36.25
C PHE A 45 -3.09 5.91 -37.52
N ARG A 46 -3.78 4.84 -37.92
CA ARG A 46 -4.54 4.73 -39.17
C ARG A 46 -6.04 4.54 -38.99
N HIS A 47 -6.51 4.42 -37.75
CA HIS A 47 -7.94 4.29 -37.43
C HIS A 47 -8.84 5.35 -38.10
N TRP A 48 -8.32 6.57 -38.27
CA TRP A 48 -9.07 7.72 -38.81
C TRP A 48 -8.87 7.97 -40.31
N ASP A 49 -8.27 7.02 -41.05
CA ASP A 49 -7.99 7.20 -42.48
C ASP A 49 -9.25 7.15 -43.37
N ASP A 50 -10.35 6.55 -42.90
CA ASP A 50 -11.63 6.59 -43.60
C ASP A 50 -12.24 8.00 -43.51
N ALA A 51 -12.00 8.81 -44.54
CA ALA A 51 -12.50 10.18 -44.65
C ALA A 51 -14.04 10.31 -44.68
N ALA A 52 -14.78 9.23 -44.99
CA ALA A 52 -16.24 9.25 -44.92
C ALA A 52 -16.72 9.17 -43.46
N ALA A 53 -16.02 8.39 -42.63
CA ALA A 53 -16.29 8.26 -41.20
C ALA A 53 -15.64 9.40 -40.37
N ASN A 54 -14.47 9.86 -40.80
CA ASN A 54 -13.61 10.81 -40.08
C ASN A 54 -13.19 11.96 -41.01
N PRO A 55 -14.13 12.85 -41.40
CA PRO A 55 -13.85 13.90 -42.39
C PRO A 55 -12.78 14.91 -41.93
N ASP A 56 -12.61 15.09 -40.62
CA ASP A 56 -11.63 16.00 -40.03
C ASP A 56 -10.33 15.30 -39.59
N GLY A 57 -10.20 14.00 -39.87
CA GLY A 57 -9.07 13.16 -39.43
C GLY A 57 -9.14 12.76 -37.95
N VAL A 58 -8.00 12.81 -37.26
CA VAL A 58 -7.86 12.42 -35.86
C VAL A 58 -8.50 13.50 -34.96
N PRO A 59 -9.58 13.20 -34.21
CA PRO A 59 -10.28 14.19 -33.40
C PRO A 59 -9.44 14.66 -32.21
N THR A 60 -9.74 15.84 -31.67
CA THR A 60 -9.02 16.46 -30.53
C THR A 60 -8.89 15.54 -29.31
N SER A 61 -9.92 14.74 -29.04
CA SER A 61 -9.95 13.78 -27.93
C SER A 61 -9.00 12.57 -28.10
N CYS A 62 -8.46 12.37 -29.31
CA CYS A 62 -7.54 11.30 -29.66
C CYS A 62 -6.16 11.84 -30.10
N ALA A 63 -6.11 13.02 -30.70
CA ALA A 63 -4.91 13.59 -31.30
C ALA A 63 -3.75 13.78 -30.30
N ARG A 64 -4.04 13.99 -29.00
CA ARG A 64 -3.03 14.09 -27.92
C ARG A 64 -2.01 12.96 -27.96
N CYS A 65 -2.45 11.73 -28.23
CA CYS A 65 -1.61 10.53 -28.11
C CYS A 65 -1.46 9.73 -29.40
N HIS A 66 -2.22 10.09 -30.43
CA HIS A 66 -2.16 9.45 -31.73
C HIS A 66 -1.49 10.33 -32.80
N THR A 67 -1.04 11.53 -32.45
CA THR A 67 -0.31 12.41 -33.36
C THR A 67 0.75 13.23 -32.63
N THR A 68 1.87 13.51 -33.31
CA THR A 68 2.88 14.44 -32.79
C THR A 68 2.33 15.86 -32.63
N ALA A 69 1.52 16.33 -33.58
CA ALA A 69 0.94 17.67 -33.55
C ALA A 69 0.00 17.86 -32.35
N GLY A 70 -0.91 16.91 -32.11
CA GLY A 70 -1.81 16.97 -30.96
C GLY A 70 -1.08 16.85 -29.61
N TYR A 71 0.03 16.10 -29.55
CA TYR A 71 0.88 16.08 -28.34
C TYR A 71 1.53 17.44 -28.09
N GLN A 72 2.09 18.08 -29.11
CA GLN A 72 2.71 19.41 -28.99
C GLN A 72 1.69 20.49 -28.59
N ASP A 73 0.51 20.46 -29.21
CA ASP A 73 -0.62 21.34 -28.87
C ASP A 73 -1.06 21.13 -27.41
N TYR A 74 -1.23 19.88 -26.97
CA TYR A 74 -1.53 19.57 -25.58
C TYR A 74 -0.49 20.12 -24.58
N LEU A 75 0.78 20.13 -24.96
CA LEU A 75 1.85 20.70 -24.13
C LEU A 75 1.94 22.24 -24.25
N GLY A 76 1.28 22.87 -25.22
CA GLY A 76 1.51 24.27 -25.61
C GLY A 76 2.90 24.49 -26.22
N ALA A 77 3.54 23.43 -26.75
CA ALA A 77 4.86 23.49 -27.35
C ALA A 77 4.87 24.19 -28.71
N ASP A 78 3.71 24.33 -29.35
CA ASP A 78 3.46 25.11 -30.57
C ASP A 78 3.00 26.56 -30.27
N GLY A 79 2.90 26.93 -28.99
CA GLY A 79 2.48 28.25 -28.52
C GLY A 79 0.99 28.38 -28.21
N THR A 80 0.21 27.30 -28.30
CA THR A 80 -1.18 27.25 -27.85
C THR A 80 -1.30 27.13 -26.33
N GLU A 81 -2.53 27.15 -25.82
CA GLU A 81 -2.83 27.01 -24.40
C GLU A 81 -2.62 25.56 -23.94
N PRO A 82 -1.71 25.29 -22.97
CA PRO A 82 -1.47 23.93 -22.49
C PRO A 82 -2.70 23.26 -21.89
N GLY A 83 -2.75 21.93 -21.97
CA GLY A 83 -3.76 21.10 -21.30
C GLY A 83 -4.97 20.74 -22.17
N LYS A 84 -4.99 21.12 -23.45
CA LYS A 84 -6.02 20.75 -24.42
C LYS A 84 -5.44 20.63 -25.82
N VAL A 85 -6.17 19.96 -26.70
CA VAL A 85 -5.89 19.97 -28.15
C VAL A 85 -6.95 20.85 -28.80
N ASP A 86 -6.54 21.91 -29.48
CA ASP A 86 -7.41 22.95 -30.01
C ASP A 86 -8.13 22.51 -31.29
N ALA A 87 -7.52 21.64 -32.11
CA ALA A 87 -8.08 21.21 -33.39
C ALA A 87 -7.81 19.73 -33.72
N ALA A 88 -8.68 19.14 -34.54
CA ALA A 88 -8.44 17.83 -35.12
C ALA A 88 -7.22 17.86 -36.05
N VAL A 89 -6.50 16.74 -36.13
CA VAL A 89 -5.30 16.60 -36.96
C VAL A 89 -5.65 15.78 -38.20
N PRO A 90 -5.46 16.33 -39.42
CA PRO A 90 -5.75 15.59 -40.66
C PRO A 90 -5.04 14.22 -40.69
N ALA A 91 -5.74 13.17 -41.15
CA ALA A 91 -5.25 11.80 -41.11
C ALA A 91 -3.93 11.62 -41.91
N GLU A 92 -3.75 12.36 -43.00
CA GLU A 92 -2.51 12.36 -43.77
C GLU A 92 -1.31 12.94 -43.01
N LYS A 93 -1.58 13.73 -41.96
CA LYS A 93 -0.56 14.30 -41.05
C LYS A 93 -0.35 13.47 -39.79
N ALA A 94 -1.16 12.43 -39.55
CA ALA A 94 -0.93 11.44 -38.51
C ALA A 94 0.26 10.54 -38.91
N GLN A 95 1.46 11.00 -38.60
CA GLN A 95 2.73 10.34 -38.94
C GLN A 95 3.36 9.70 -37.69
N GLY A 96 2.54 9.03 -36.88
CA GLY A 96 2.94 8.45 -35.61
C GLY A 96 3.42 9.50 -34.59
N ILE A 97 4.22 9.01 -33.63
CA ILE A 97 4.95 9.85 -32.68
C ILE A 97 6.36 10.06 -33.23
N GLN A 98 6.75 11.30 -33.42
CA GLN A 98 8.05 11.71 -33.96
C GLN A 98 8.95 12.23 -32.85
N CYS A 99 10.26 12.34 -33.13
CA CYS A 99 11.26 12.78 -32.16
C CYS A 99 10.87 14.08 -31.44
N VAL A 100 10.28 15.03 -32.18
CA VAL A 100 9.93 16.37 -31.66
C VAL A 100 8.80 16.34 -30.62
N ALA A 101 8.01 15.26 -30.56
CA ALA A 101 7.01 15.08 -29.50
C ALA A 101 7.69 15.08 -28.12
N CYS A 102 8.78 14.34 -27.99
CA CYS A 102 9.52 14.18 -26.74
C CYS A 102 10.73 15.12 -26.62
N HIS A 103 11.29 15.58 -27.75
CA HIS A 103 12.46 16.45 -27.84
C HIS A 103 12.07 17.85 -28.31
N ASN A 104 11.40 18.58 -27.43
CA ASN A 104 11.13 20.01 -27.56
C ASN A 104 11.34 20.70 -26.20
N PRO A 105 11.47 22.05 -26.16
CA PRO A 105 11.77 22.76 -24.92
C PRO A 105 10.78 22.48 -23.77
N VAL A 106 9.48 22.34 -24.07
CA VAL A 106 8.45 22.07 -23.07
C VAL A 106 8.58 20.64 -22.54
N ALA A 107 8.56 19.64 -23.43
CA ALA A 107 8.63 18.24 -23.07
C ALA A 107 9.94 17.85 -22.37
N THR A 108 11.07 18.49 -22.73
CA THR A 108 12.40 18.15 -22.19
C THR A 108 12.73 18.89 -20.90
N PHE A 109 12.31 20.16 -20.74
CA PHE A 109 12.76 20.98 -19.61
C PHE A 109 11.65 21.45 -18.67
N SER A 110 10.38 21.35 -19.06
CA SER A 110 9.27 21.91 -18.29
C SER A 110 8.22 20.88 -17.85
N LEU A 111 8.11 19.76 -18.55
CA LEU A 111 7.15 18.71 -18.22
C LEU A 111 7.64 17.86 -17.04
N THR A 112 7.21 18.20 -15.83
CA THR A 112 7.60 17.51 -14.59
C THR A 112 6.42 16.89 -13.83
N SER A 113 5.21 17.01 -14.36
CA SER A 113 3.98 16.54 -13.71
C SER A 113 2.93 16.11 -14.72
N VAL A 114 2.03 15.22 -14.30
CA VAL A 114 0.89 14.74 -15.10
C VAL A 114 -0.36 14.68 -14.23
N SER A 115 -1.47 15.20 -14.75
CA SER A 115 -2.78 15.14 -14.13
C SER A 115 -3.56 13.90 -14.59
N PHE A 116 -4.11 13.16 -13.64
CA PHE A 116 -4.85 11.93 -13.90
C PHE A 116 -6.36 12.17 -13.92
N PRO A 117 -7.15 11.28 -14.57
CA PRO A 117 -8.60 11.36 -14.54
C PRO A 117 -9.21 11.12 -13.14
N GLY A 118 -8.47 10.52 -12.22
CA GLY A 118 -8.90 10.32 -10.83
C GLY A 118 -9.08 11.61 -10.05
N LYS A 119 -9.80 11.51 -8.92
CA LYS A 119 -10.09 12.62 -8.01
C LYS A 119 -9.74 12.25 -6.57
N ASP A 120 -9.17 13.20 -5.83
CA ASP A 120 -8.96 13.05 -4.39
C ASP A 120 -10.30 13.05 -3.65
N ASP A 121 -10.27 12.88 -2.32
CA ASP A 121 -11.48 12.79 -1.51
C ASP A 121 -12.28 14.10 -1.46
N GLU A 122 -11.62 15.22 -1.75
CA GLU A 122 -12.25 16.53 -1.91
C GLU A 122 -12.77 16.81 -3.33
N GLY A 123 -12.56 15.89 -4.27
CA GLY A 123 -13.01 16.02 -5.67
C GLY A 123 -12.08 16.84 -6.57
N ASN A 124 -10.86 17.17 -6.14
CA ASN A 124 -9.87 17.87 -6.94
C ASN A 124 -9.13 16.91 -7.90
N THR A 125 -8.53 17.49 -8.94
CA THR A 125 -7.70 16.73 -9.89
C THR A 125 -6.42 16.25 -9.23
N ILE A 126 -6.17 14.94 -9.30
CA ILE A 126 -4.91 14.35 -8.85
C ILE A 126 -3.81 14.69 -9.85
N THR A 127 -2.70 15.27 -9.35
CA THR A 127 -1.52 15.59 -10.15
C THR A 127 -0.27 15.01 -9.51
N ILE A 128 0.40 14.12 -10.22
CA ILE A 128 1.68 13.57 -9.78
C ILE A 128 2.80 14.48 -10.28
N THR A 129 3.69 14.88 -9.37
CA THR A 129 4.84 15.76 -9.66
C THR A 129 6.16 15.02 -9.49
N GLY A 130 7.28 15.65 -9.87
CA GLY A 130 8.61 15.06 -9.72
C GLY A 130 8.85 13.86 -10.65
N LEU A 131 8.12 13.77 -11.76
CA LEU A 131 8.13 12.61 -12.66
C LEU A 131 9.40 12.49 -13.52
N GLY A 132 10.20 13.55 -13.61
CA GLY A 132 11.33 13.63 -14.52
C GLY A 132 10.92 13.22 -15.95
N ASP A 133 11.75 12.39 -16.57
CA ASP A 133 11.55 11.96 -17.96
C ASP A 133 10.30 11.10 -18.19
N ALA A 134 9.82 10.40 -17.15
CA ALA A 134 8.63 9.54 -17.24
C ALA A 134 7.35 10.33 -17.51
N ALA A 135 7.34 11.64 -17.20
CA ALA A 135 6.19 12.51 -17.48
C ALA A 135 5.79 12.46 -18.96
N ARG A 136 6.76 12.37 -19.87
CA ARG A 136 6.54 12.30 -21.32
C ARG A 136 5.68 11.10 -21.73
N CYS A 137 5.95 9.95 -21.11
CA CYS A 137 5.22 8.70 -21.33
C CYS A 137 3.82 8.76 -20.70
N MET A 138 3.75 9.26 -19.46
CA MET A 138 2.54 9.26 -18.64
C MET A 138 1.45 10.18 -19.19
N VAL A 139 1.78 11.22 -19.96
CA VAL A 139 0.79 12.04 -20.68
C VAL A 139 -0.15 11.17 -21.51
N CYS A 140 0.33 10.05 -22.07
CA CYS A 140 -0.50 9.17 -22.88
C CYS A 140 -0.86 7.85 -22.20
N HIS A 141 0.06 7.26 -21.44
CA HIS A 141 -0.13 5.97 -20.78
C HIS A 141 -0.79 6.08 -19.39
N GLN A 142 -1.53 7.15 -19.11
CA GLN A 142 -2.26 7.41 -17.85
C GLN A 142 -3.66 6.79 -17.76
N GLY A 143 -4.20 6.29 -18.87
CA GLY A 143 -5.62 5.95 -18.95
C GLY A 143 -6.52 7.19 -19.06
N ARG A 144 -7.78 6.97 -19.44
CA ARG A 144 -8.77 8.02 -19.76
C ARG A 144 -9.98 8.05 -18.85
N GLU A 145 -10.15 7.00 -18.04
CA GLU A 145 -11.26 6.85 -17.09
C GLU A 145 -10.69 6.53 -15.72
N SER A 146 -11.53 6.64 -14.69
CA SER A 146 -11.19 6.41 -13.28
C SER A 146 -12.44 5.99 -12.50
N LYS A 147 -12.28 5.65 -11.22
CA LYS A 147 -13.43 5.55 -10.29
C LYS A 147 -14.34 6.77 -10.40
N ALA A 148 -13.76 7.98 -10.38
CA ALA A 148 -14.51 9.22 -10.40
C ALA A 148 -15.37 9.40 -11.67
N SER A 149 -14.89 8.95 -12.82
CA SER A 149 -15.67 9.03 -14.07
C SER A 149 -16.77 7.97 -14.16
N VAL A 150 -16.57 6.79 -13.57
CA VAL A 150 -17.60 5.75 -13.41
C VAL A 150 -18.71 6.23 -12.47
N ASP A 151 -18.32 6.75 -11.30
CA ASP A 151 -19.27 7.29 -10.30
C ASP A 151 -20.05 8.48 -10.87
N ALA A 152 -19.38 9.41 -11.54
CA ALA A 152 -20.05 10.53 -12.21
C ALA A 152 -21.00 10.09 -13.33
N PHE A 153 -20.75 8.96 -13.99
CA PHE A 153 -21.67 8.43 -14.99
C PHE A 153 -22.90 7.79 -14.35
N ILE A 154 -22.72 7.00 -13.30
CA ILE A 154 -23.82 6.39 -12.53
C ILE A 154 -24.71 7.49 -11.92
N ALA A 155 -24.11 8.56 -11.38
CA ALA A 155 -24.84 9.67 -10.77
C ALA A 155 -25.79 10.42 -11.73
N GLN A 156 -25.57 10.35 -13.04
CA GLN A 156 -26.49 10.95 -14.03
C GLN A 156 -27.88 10.31 -14.02
N PHE A 157 -28.02 9.11 -13.45
CA PHE A 157 -29.28 8.36 -13.38
C PHE A 157 -30.07 8.60 -12.09
N GLY A 158 -29.57 9.46 -11.19
CA GLY A 158 -30.24 9.87 -9.95
C GLY A 158 -29.46 9.52 -8.68
N GLU A 159 -29.92 10.01 -7.54
CA GLU A 159 -29.41 9.61 -6.23
C GLU A 159 -30.03 8.26 -5.81
N GLY A 160 -29.23 7.39 -5.20
CA GLY A 160 -29.72 6.10 -4.69
C GLY A 160 -30.18 5.12 -5.78
N VAL A 161 -29.57 5.18 -6.97
CA VAL A 161 -29.81 4.19 -8.03
C VAL A 161 -29.58 2.79 -7.45
N ASP A 162 -30.57 1.92 -7.64
CA ASP A 162 -30.47 0.53 -7.23
C ASP A 162 -29.25 -0.11 -7.91
N PRO A 163 -28.24 -0.58 -7.15
CA PRO A 163 -27.01 -1.11 -7.71
C PRO A 163 -27.22 -2.36 -8.56
N ASP A 164 -28.36 -3.03 -8.40
CA ASP A 164 -28.69 -4.32 -9.02
C ASP A 164 -29.77 -4.23 -10.10
N LYS A 165 -30.20 -3.01 -10.48
CA LYS A 165 -31.15 -2.80 -11.57
C LYS A 165 -30.58 -1.91 -12.66
N THR A 166 -30.93 -2.22 -13.90
CA THR A 166 -30.66 -1.32 -15.03
C THR A 166 -31.45 -0.03 -14.85
N PRO A 167 -30.79 1.13 -14.72
CA PRO A 167 -31.50 2.37 -14.55
C PRO A 167 -32.25 2.77 -15.83
N THR A 168 -33.37 3.47 -15.64
CA THR A 168 -34.14 4.03 -16.76
C THR A 168 -33.28 5.05 -17.53
N PRO A 169 -33.29 5.06 -18.88
CA PRO A 169 -32.56 6.04 -19.66
C PRO A 169 -32.93 7.49 -19.29
N VAL A 170 -31.93 8.38 -19.28
CA VAL A 170 -32.08 9.81 -18.99
C VAL A 170 -31.81 10.65 -20.24
N LYS A 171 -32.14 11.94 -20.21
CA LYS A 171 -31.75 12.88 -21.28
C LYS A 171 -30.57 13.73 -20.83
N ASN A 172 -29.52 13.82 -21.66
CA ASN A 172 -28.43 14.77 -21.41
C ASN A 172 -28.86 16.22 -21.72
N ALA A 173 -27.96 17.17 -21.48
CA ALA A 173 -28.20 18.60 -21.71
C ALA A 173 -28.56 18.93 -23.17
N GLN A 174 -28.16 18.10 -24.13
CA GLN A 174 -28.46 18.23 -25.56
C GLN A 174 -29.77 17.52 -25.95
N GLY A 175 -30.49 16.91 -25.01
CA GLY A 175 -31.77 16.23 -25.23
C GLY A 175 -31.65 14.81 -25.77
N ASN A 176 -30.42 14.27 -25.90
CA ASN A 176 -30.17 12.91 -26.36
C ASN A 176 -30.42 11.91 -25.22
N GLU A 177 -31.00 10.76 -25.57
CA GLU A 177 -31.16 9.64 -24.63
C GLU A 177 -29.79 9.06 -24.26
N VAL A 178 -29.56 8.89 -22.96
CA VAL A 178 -28.36 8.29 -22.37
C VAL A 178 -28.78 7.06 -21.59
N LYS A 179 -28.13 5.93 -21.90
CA LYS A 179 -28.27 4.65 -21.19
C LYS A 179 -27.00 4.34 -20.43
N LEU A 180 -27.12 3.67 -19.30
CA LEU A 180 -25.92 3.19 -18.60
C LEU A 180 -25.20 2.19 -19.51
N GLY A 181 -23.89 2.33 -19.58
CA GLY A 181 -23.06 1.63 -20.55
C GLY A 181 -21.63 1.45 -20.04
N PHE A 182 -20.88 0.59 -20.72
CA PHE A 182 -19.48 0.34 -20.38
C PHE A 182 -18.61 1.60 -20.49
N ARG A 183 -17.69 1.80 -19.54
CA ARG A 183 -16.66 2.84 -19.55
C ARG A 183 -15.30 2.18 -19.75
N ASN A 184 -14.47 2.72 -20.64
CA ASN A 184 -13.19 2.09 -20.99
C ASN A 184 -12.02 2.96 -20.53
N ILE A 185 -11.19 2.44 -19.62
CA ILE A 185 -9.94 3.09 -19.17
C ILE A 185 -8.97 3.40 -20.32
N HIS A 186 -9.16 2.76 -21.47
CA HIS A 186 -8.34 2.87 -22.67
C HIS A 186 -6.99 2.14 -22.55
N TYR A 187 -6.31 1.95 -23.68
CA TYR A 187 -5.21 1.00 -23.82
C TYR A 187 -3.90 1.48 -23.18
N PHE A 188 -3.08 0.51 -22.76
CA PHE A 188 -1.75 0.69 -22.18
C PHE A 188 -1.74 1.72 -21.03
N ALA A 189 -2.68 1.59 -20.10
CA ALA A 189 -2.84 2.46 -18.94
C ALA A 189 -1.81 2.17 -17.82
N ALA A 190 -0.56 1.89 -18.21
CA ALA A 190 0.51 1.44 -17.30
C ALA A 190 0.77 2.42 -16.14
N ALA A 191 0.61 3.73 -16.37
CA ALA A 191 0.81 4.70 -15.30
C ALA A 191 -0.35 4.69 -14.27
N ALA A 192 -1.57 4.34 -14.68
CA ALA A 192 -2.68 4.13 -13.75
C ALA A 192 -2.43 2.89 -12.88
N THR A 193 -1.90 1.81 -13.46
CA THR A 193 -1.53 0.60 -12.73
C THR A 193 -0.35 0.85 -11.79
N LEU A 194 0.73 1.49 -12.29
CA LEU A 194 1.95 1.75 -11.53
C LEU A 194 1.71 2.63 -10.30
N TYR A 195 0.87 3.66 -10.43
CA TYR A 195 0.56 4.57 -9.33
C TYR A 195 -0.64 4.12 -8.48
N GLY A 196 -1.39 3.13 -8.95
CA GLY A 196 -2.50 2.48 -8.24
C GLY A 196 -3.41 3.43 -7.47
N GLY A 197 -3.46 3.20 -6.15
CA GLY A 197 -4.10 4.00 -5.10
C GLY A 197 -4.00 5.51 -5.30
N MET A 198 -2.80 6.00 -5.64
CA MET A 198 -2.51 7.43 -5.69
C MET A 198 -3.28 8.16 -6.80
N VAL A 199 -3.62 7.45 -7.89
CA VAL A 199 -4.26 8.05 -9.08
C VAL A 199 -5.66 7.52 -9.34
N ARG A 200 -6.08 6.47 -8.61
CA ARG A 200 -7.44 5.93 -8.60
C ARG A 200 -7.94 5.58 -10.01
N GLY A 201 -7.06 4.99 -10.81
CA GLY A 201 -7.35 4.58 -12.19
C GLY A 201 -8.34 3.42 -12.25
N GLY A 202 -8.21 2.43 -11.36
CA GLY A 202 -9.21 1.38 -11.13
C GLY A 202 -10.41 1.88 -10.34
N TYR A 203 -11.51 1.13 -10.39
CA TYR A 203 -12.67 1.36 -9.52
C TYR A 203 -12.38 0.79 -8.14
N GLN A 204 -11.99 1.66 -7.22
CA GLN A 204 -11.79 1.35 -5.81
C GLN A 204 -13.12 1.33 -5.06
N TYR A 205 -13.38 0.29 -4.28
CA TYR A 205 -14.61 0.12 -3.52
C TYR A 205 -14.54 0.88 -2.19
N ASP A 206 -15.67 1.47 -1.79
CA ASP A 206 -15.73 2.29 -0.60
C ASP A 206 -15.49 1.43 0.66
N GLY A 207 -14.70 1.95 1.60
CA GLY A 207 -14.30 1.22 2.81
C GLY A 207 -13.13 0.26 2.61
N GLN A 208 -12.67 0.04 1.37
CA GLN A 208 -11.46 -0.70 1.08
C GLN A 208 -10.26 0.24 0.91
N THR A 209 -9.09 -0.27 1.26
CA THR A 209 -7.80 0.37 1.05
C THR A 209 -7.05 -0.35 -0.06
N TYR A 210 -6.19 0.39 -0.77
CA TYR A 210 -5.51 -0.10 -1.98
C TYR A 210 -4.04 0.27 -1.96
N ASP A 211 -3.25 -0.60 -2.59
CA ASP A 211 -1.84 -0.36 -2.86
C ASP A 211 -1.65 0.94 -3.63
N SER A 212 -0.61 1.70 -3.26
CA SER A 212 -0.26 2.96 -3.92
C SER A 212 0.75 2.75 -5.04
N LYS A 213 1.70 3.67 -5.21
CA LYS A 213 2.72 3.51 -6.25
C LYS A 213 3.56 2.28 -5.93
N ASN A 214 3.53 1.29 -6.82
CA ASN A 214 4.45 0.17 -6.75
C ASN A 214 5.88 0.68 -6.97
N THR A 215 6.63 0.76 -5.88
CA THR A 215 7.95 1.40 -5.87
C THR A 215 9.01 0.32 -5.92
N HIS A 216 9.76 0.30 -7.03
CA HIS A 216 10.92 -0.57 -7.17
C HIS A 216 12.17 0.05 -6.54
N VAL A 217 13.31 -0.65 -6.62
CA VAL A 217 14.59 -0.14 -6.12
C VAL A 217 15.05 1.07 -6.94
N ALA A 218 15.87 1.93 -6.34
CA ALA A 218 16.33 3.16 -6.98
C ALA A 218 16.93 2.88 -8.37
N GLY A 219 16.49 3.64 -9.37
CA GLY A 219 16.89 3.45 -10.78
C GLY A 219 15.88 2.65 -11.61
N TYR A 220 14.99 1.88 -10.97
CA TYR A 220 13.93 1.09 -11.62
C TYR A 220 12.52 1.52 -11.23
N ASP A 221 12.38 2.72 -10.63
CA ASP A 221 11.13 3.26 -10.09
C ASP A 221 10.41 4.24 -11.06
N SER A 222 10.82 4.23 -12.33
CA SER A 222 10.25 5.05 -13.41
C SER A 222 10.18 4.27 -14.72
N CYS A 223 9.36 4.74 -15.66
CA CYS A 223 9.19 4.09 -16.97
C CYS A 223 10.53 3.90 -17.70
N VAL A 224 11.40 4.91 -17.69
CA VAL A 224 12.70 4.90 -18.38
C VAL A 224 13.78 4.09 -17.64
N GLY A 225 13.54 3.75 -16.37
CA GLY A 225 14.36 2.81 -15.62
C GLY A 225 14.30 1.44 -16.27
N CYS A 226 13.09 0.95 -16.56
CA CYS A 226 12.86 -0.40 -17.08
C CYS A 226 12.75 -0.48 -18.61
N HIS A 227 12.25 0.57 -19.27
CA HIS A 227 12.05 0.60 -20.72
C HIS A 227 13.08 1.47 -21.42
N ASP A 228 13.56 1.01 -22.56
CA ASP A 228 14.33 1.86 -23.47
C ASP A 228 13.38 2.83 -24.21
N PRO A 229 13.60 4.16 -24.10
CA PRO A 229 12.67 5.13 -24.64
C PRO A 229 12.66 5.20 -26.17
N HIS A 230 13.64 4.60 -26.86
CA HIS A 230 13.74 4.65 -28.32
C HIS A 230 13.24 3.38 -29.01
N THR A 231 13.49 2.21 -28.43
CA THR A 231 12.98 0.92 -28.92
C THR A 231 11.63 0.55 -28.33
N LEU A 232 11.27 1.16 -27.18
CA LEU A 232 10.11 0.84 -26.32
C LEU A 232 10.15 -0.54 -25.66
N LYS A 233 11.26 -1.28 -25.84
CA LYS A 233 11.44 -2.61 -25.25
C LYS A 233 11.85 -2.51 -23.79
N VAL A 234 11.49 -3.54 -23.02
CA VAL A 234 11.99 -3.76 -21.66
C VAL A 234 13.47 -4.13 -21.74
N LYS A 235 14.28 -3.59 -20.83
CA LYS A 235 15.70 -3.91 -20.69
C LYS A 235 15.88 -5.20 -19.89
N VAL A 236 15.52 -6.33 -20.49
CA VAL A 236 15.46 -7.65 -19.82
C VAL A 236 16.79 -8.02 -19.13
N GLU A 237 17.92 -7.65 -19.73
CA GLU A 237 19.25 -7.95 -19.19
C GLU A 237 19.52 -7.26 -17.85
N GLU A 238 18.87 -6.12 -17.58
CA GLU A 238 18.95 -5.42 -16.30
C GLU A 238 18.12 -6.12 -15.22
N CYS A 239 17.01 -6.76 -15.59
CA CYS A 239 16.14 -7.51 -14.67
C CYS A 239 16.84 -8.79 -14.16
N ALA A 240 17.56 -9.48 -15.05
CA ALA A 240 18.29 -10.71 -14.75
C ALA A 240 19.38 -10.56 -13.67
N ALA A 241 19.77 -9.33 -13.35
CA ALA A 241 20.72 -9.04 -12.27
C ALA A 241 20.16 -9.35 -10.88
N CYS A 242 18.83 -9.28 -10.72
CA CYS A 242 18.14 -9.47 -9.44
C CYS A 242 17.07 -10.58 -9.48
N HIS A 243 16.50 -10.85 -10.65
CA HIS A 243 15.48 -11.87 -10.85
C HIS A 243 16.10 -13.08 -11.56
N GLU A 244 16.39 -14.13 -10.79
CA GLU A 244 16.96 -15.37 -11.31
C GLU A 244 16.01 -16.02 -12.33
N GLY A 245 16.56 -16.59 -13.40
CA GLY A 245 15.78 -17.25 -14.45
C GLY A 245 15.26 -16.33 -15.57
N VAL A 246 15.32 -15.01 -15.40
CA VAL A 246 14.88 -14.06 -16.44
C VAL A 246 15.91 -13.95 -17.57
N ALA A 247 15.53 -14.35 -18.79
CA ALA A 247 16.34 -14.23 -20.01
C ALA A 247 15.59 -13.58 -21.20
N SER A 248 14.27 -13.49 -21.11
CA SER A 248 13.38 -12.92 -22.12
C SER A 248 12.25 -12.11 -21.47
N VAL A 249 11.44 -11.42 -22.29
CA VAL A 249 10.26 -10.69 -21.80
C VAL A 249 9.21 -11.65 -21.28
N GLU A 250 9.12 -12.84 -21.87
CA GLU A 250 8.21 -13.90 -21.48
C GLU A 250 8.52 -14.42 -20.07
N ASP A 251 9.80 -14.61 -19.74
CA ASP A 251 10.22 -15.09 -18.40
C ASP A 251 9.85 -14.10 -17.28
N LEU A 252 9.56 -12.84 -17.60
CA LEU A 252 9.09 -11.87 -16.59
C LEU A 252 7.75 -12.29 -15.97
N LYS A 253 6.96 -13.09 -16.68
CA LYS A 253 5.67 -13.61 -16.18
C LYS A 253 5.85 -14.58 -15.02
N ASP A 254 6.99 -15.26 -14.98
CA ASP A 254 7.34 -16.23 -13.94
C ASP A 254 7.92 -15.54 -12.69
N VAL A 255 8.11 -14.21 -12.71
CA VAL A 255 8.68 -13.48 -11.59
C VAL A 255 7.65 -13.37 -10.45
N ARG A 256 8.04 -13.95 -9.30
CA ARG A 256 7.36 -13.81 -8.02
C ARG A 256 8.34 -13.27 -6.98
N MET A 257 7.87 -12.37 -6.12
CA MET A 257 8.67 -11.88 -4.99
C MET A 257 8.34 -12.70 -3.74
N VAL A 258 9.33 -12.92 -2.87
CA VAL A 258 9.13 -13.61 -1.57
C VAL A 258 8.07 -12.93 -0.67
N SER A 259 7.80 -11.64 -0.91
CA SER A 259 6.74 -10.89 -0.25
C SER A 259 5.33 -11.29 -0.68
N SER A 260 5.20 -11.78 -1.91
CA SER A 260 3.94 -12.17 -2.55
C SER A 260 3.79 -13.67 -2.44
N ASN A 261 3.75 -14.16 -1.21
CA ASN A 261 3.65 -15.58 -0.89
C ASN A 261 2.23 -16.18 -0.80
N PRO A 262 1.11 -15.43 -0.69
CA PRO A 262 -0.23 -16.04 -0.67
C PRO A 262 -0.60 -16.63 -2.02
N ASP A 263 -1.52 -17.59 -2.04
CA ASP A 263 -2.25 -18.04 -3.24
C ASP A 263 -3.37 -17.03 -3.52
N TYR A 264 -3.25 -16.20 -4.56
CA TYR A 264 -4.18 -15.10 -4.79
C TYR A 264 -5.43 -15.55 -5.53
N ASP A 265 -5.31 -16.48 -6.47
CA ASP A 265 -6.44 -16.98 -7.26
C ASP A 265 -7.10 -18.26 -6.70
N GLY A 266 -6.51 -18.85 -5.65
CA GLY A 266 -7.06 -19.97 -4.90
C GLY A 266 -6.90 -21.33 -5.59
N ASP A 267 -6.00 -21.46 -6.56
CA ASP A 267 -5.79 -22.70 -7.31
C ASP A 267 -4.85 -23.72 -6.61
N GLY A 268 -4.21 -23.29 -5.53
CA GLY A 268 -3.28 -24.06 -4.70
C GLY A 268 -1.81 -23.97 -5.11
N ASP A 269 -1.46 -23.18 -6.14
CA ASP A 269 -0.10 -22.89 -6.55
C ASP A 269 0.41 -21.59 -5.89
N VAL A 270 1.54 -21.69 -5.20
CA VAL A 270 2.22 -20.54 -4.56
C VAL A 270 3.63 -20.35 -5.09
N GLU A 271 3.95 -20.95 -6.22
CA GLU A 271 5.27 -20.85 -6.85
C GLU A 271 5.18 -20.12 -8.21
N GLU A 272 4.00 -20.07 -8.82
CA GLU A 272 3.80 -19.36 -10.07
C GLU A 272 3.95 -17.82 -9.94
N GLY A 273 4.33 -17.19 -11.06
CA GLY A 273 4.54 -15.75 -11.10
C GLY A 273 3.24 -14.96 -11.07
N MET A 274 3.32 -13.70 -10.62
CA MET A 274 2.15 -12.82 -10.43
C MET A 274 1.29 -12.59 -11.68
N TYR A 275 1.80 -12.93 -12.86
CA TYR A 275 1.02 -12.92 -14.09
C TYR A 275 -0.11 -13.96 -14.07
N TYR A 276 0.18 -15.17 -13.58
CA TYR A 276 -0.75 -16.30 -13.62
C TYR A 276 -1.84 -16.15 -12.56
N GLU A 277 -1.46 -15.74 -11.35
CA GLU A 277 -2.36 -15.28 -10.27
C GLU A 277 -3.39 -14.25 -10.77
N ILE A 278 -2.94 -13.23 -11.52
CA ILE A 278 -3.85 -12.23 -12.10
C ILE A 278 -4.75 -12.85 -13.17
N GLN A 279 -4.23 -13.80 -13.95
CA GLN A 279 -5.00 -14.51 -14.97
C GLN A 279 -6.11 -15.36 -14.35
N GLY A 280 -5.84 -16.13 -13.29
CA GLY A 280 -6.86 -16.89 -12.59
C GLY A 280 -7.93 -16.00 -11.98
N LEU A 281 -7.54 -14.90 -11.34
CA LEU A 281 -8.49 -13.89 -10.86
C LEU A 281 -9.33 -13.25 -11.99
N GLN A 282 -8.74 -13.03 -13.16
CA GLN A 282 -9.48 -12.58 -14.35
C GLN A 282 -10.52 -13.61 -14.79
N GLU A 283 -10.16 -14.89 -14.82
CA GLU A 283 -11.06 -15.99 -15.19
C GLU A 283 -12.23 -16.10 -14.21
N ILE A 284 -11.95 -16.03 -12.90
CA ILE A 284 -12.97 -16.03 -11.84
C ILE A 284 -13.88 -14.81 -11.97
N LEU A 285 -13.33 -13.60 -12.13
CA LEU A 285 -14.12 -12.39 -12.26
C LEU A 285 -15.00 -12.41 -13.52
N LEU A 286 -14.48 -12.89 -14.66
CA LEU A 286 -15.28 -12.99 -15.88
C LEU A 286 -16.46 -13.96 -15.69
N ALA A 287 -16.24 -15.09 -15.01
CA ALA A 287 -17.29 -16.04 -14.70
C ALA A 287 -18.37 -15.43 -13.79
N GLU A 288 -17.97 -14.67 -12.76
CA GLU A 288 -18.92 -13.97 -11.88
C GLU A 288 -19.66 -12.82 -12.58
N ILE A 289 -18.99 -12.08 -13.48
CA ILE A 289 -19.62 -11.09 -14.37
C ILE A 289 -20.72 -11.77 -15.21
N GLN A 290 -20.43 -12.92 -15.82
CA GLN A 290 -21.38 -13.65 -16.65
C GLN A 290 -22.57 -14.19 -15.83
N LYS A 291 -22.28 -14.76 -14.66
CA LYS A 291 -23.29 -15.27 -13.73
C LYS A 291 -24.20 -14.16 -13.22
N TYR A 292 -23.64 -13.04 -12.77
CA TYR A 292 -24.38 -11.88 -12.31
C TYR A 292 -25.22 -11.26 -13.43
N ALA A 293 -24.65 -11.08 -14.61
CA ALA A 293 -25.35 -10.51 -15.77
C ALA A 293 -26.60 -11.34 -16.13
N LYS A 294 -26.47 -12.67 -16.11
CA LYS A 294 -27.59 -13.58 -16.38
C LYS A 294 -28.61 -13.63 -15.25
N GLY A 295 -28.16 -13.78 -14.00
CA GLY A 295 -29.02 -14.02 -12.83
C GLY A 295 -29.69 -12.76 -12.29
N THR A 296 -29.00 -11.63 -12.33
CA THR A 296 -29.43 -10.36 -11.73
C THR A 296 -29.79 -9.33 -12.79
N ALA A 297 -28.90 -9.08 -13.76
CA ALA A 297 -29.17 -8.08 -14.80
C ALA A 297 -30.12 -8.59 -15.92
N GLY A 298 -30.36 -9.90 -15.98
CA GLY A 298 -31.37 -10.53 -16.85
C GLY A 298 -30.97 -10.69 -18.30
N ALA A 299 -29.67 -10.62 -18.64
CA ALA A 299 -29.19 -10.88 -20.00
C ALA A 299 -27.77 -11.46 -19.99
N ASP A 300 -27.48 -12.41 -20.90
CA ASP A 300 -26.14 -12.96 -21.07
C ASP A 300 -25.17 -11.89 -21.60
N ILE A 301 -23.95 -11.90 -21.06
CA ILE A 301 -22.84 -11.02 -21.43
C ILE A 301 -21.65 -11.87 -21.90
N THR A 302 -20.90 -11.39 -22.88
CA THR A 302 -19.66 -12.02 -23.34
C THR A 302 -18.59 -10.94 -23.49
N TYR A 303 -17.35 -11.26 -23.15
CA TYR A 303 -16.21 -10.37 -23.37
C TYR A 303 -15.44 -10.78 -24.64
N ASP A 304 -15.12 -9.80 -25.48
CA ASP A 304 -14.23 -9.94 -26.63
C ASP A 304 -13.27 -8.75 -26.69
N ALA A 305 -11.97 -9.01 -26.49
CA ALA A 305 -10.94 -7.97 -26.50
C ALA A 305 -10.78 -7.28 -27.88
N ALA A 306 -11.18 -7.94 -28.97
CA ALA A 306 -11.00 -7.45 -30.33
C ALA A 306 -12.22 -6.68 -30.88
N THR A 307 -13.39 -6.81 -30.27
CA THR A 307 -14.64 -6.23 -30.77
C THR A 307 -15.15 -5.14 -29.86
N TYR A 308 -15.05 -3.86 -30.25
CA TYR A 308 -15.66 -2.76 -29.51
C TYR A 308 -17.19 -2.89 -29.47
N PRO A 309 -17.87 -2.73 -28.30
CA PRO A 309 -17.39 -2.18 -27.03
C PRO A 309 -16.95 -3.22 -25.97
N TYR A 310 -16.35 -4.32 -26.41
CA TYR A 310 -15.78 -5.45 -25.65
C TYR A 310 -16.80 -6.33 -24.95
N PHE A 311 -17.76 -5.73 -24.25
CA PHE A 311 -18.84 -6.45 -23.59
C PHE A 311 -20.07 -6.50 -24.49
N LEU A 312 -20.37 -7.71 -24.96
CA LEU A 312 -21.39 -7.99 -25.96
C LEU A 312 -22.57 -8.74 -25.33
N GLY A 313 -23.78 -8.44 -25.80
CA GLY A 313 -24.95 -9.26 -25.57
C GLY A 313 -25.04 -10.44 -26.53
N ALA A 314 -26.07 -11.27 -26.38
CA ALA A 314 -26.29 -12.46 -27.21
C ALA A 314 -26.43 -12.17 -28.72
N ASP A 315 -26.74 -10.93 -29.12
CA ASP A 315 -26.83 -10.50 -30.53
C ASP A 315 -25.49 -9.99 -31.09
N ALA A 316 -24.39 -10.18 -30.37
CA ALA A 316 -23.04 -9.70 -30.67
C ALA A 316 -22.93 -8.16 -30.78
N LYS A 317 -23.88 -7.42 -30.19
CA LYS A 317 -23.81 -5.96 -30.05
C LYS A 317 -23.52 -5.56 -28.61
N ALA A 318 -23.37 -4.26 -28.36
CA ALA A 318 -23.17 -3.71 -27.03
C ALA A 318 -24.16 -4.31 -26.00
N TYR A 319 -23.62 -4.80 -24.88
CA TYR A 319 -24.45 -5.34 -23.80
C TYR A 319 -25.46 -4.29 -23.30
N PRO A 320 -26.77 -4.60 -23.26
CA PRO A 320 -27.81 -3.59 -23.01
C PRO A 320 -28.20 -3.39 -21.54
N ASN A 321 -27.94 -4.37 -20.66
CA ASN A 321 -28.52 -4.41 -19.31
C ASN A 321 -27.50 -4.03 -18.22
N TRP A 322 -26.79 -2.92 -18.37
CA TRP A 322 -25.83 -2.49 -17.34
C TRP A 322 -26.55 -2.12 -16.03
N THR A 323 -26.12 -2.73 -14.92
CA THR A 323 -26.39 -2.25 -13.56
C THR A 323 -25.18 -1.45 -13.06
N PRO A 324 -25.33 -0.55 -12.08
CA PRO A 324 -24.20 0.13 -11.47
C PRO A 324 -23.13 -0.85 -10.93
N ARG A 325 -23.55 -1.95 -10.30
CA ARG A 325 -22.63 -2.98 -9.76
C ARG A 325 -21.85 -3.68 -10.87
N LEU A 326 -22.54 -4.15 -11.92
CA LEU A 326 -21.92 -4.82 -13.05
C LEU A 326 -20.93 -3.91 -13.80
N LEU A 327 -21.25 -2.61 -13.93
CA LEU A 327 -20.34 -1.64 -14.55
C LEU A 327 -19.03 -1.51 -13.79
N LYS A 328 -19.06 -1.46 -12.46
CA LYS A 328 -17.86 -1.36 -11.60
C LYS A 328 -16.93 -2.56 -11.77
N ALA A 329 -17.50 -3.76 -11.71
CA ALA A 329 -16.75 -5.01 -11.90
C ALA A 329 -16.19 -5.16 -13.32
N ALA A 330 -17.01 -4.89 -14.35
CA ALA A 330 -16.56 -4.94 -15.74
C ALA A 330 -15.47 -3.89 -16.04
N TYR A 331 -15.54 -2.72 -15.39
CA TYR A 331 -14.50 -1.71 -15.47
C TYR A 331 -13.17 -2.23 -14.93
N ASN A 332 -13.15 -2.80 -13.72
CA ASN A 332 -11.93 -3.39 -13.14
C ASN A 332 -11.38 -4.56 -13.95
N TYR A 333 -12.25 -5.42 -14.48
CA TYR A 333 -11.84 -6.47 -15.42
C TYR A 333 -11.09 -5.87 -16.62
N GLN A 334 -11.64 -4.82 -17.22
CA GLN A 334 -10.95 -4.11 -18.31
C GLN A 334 -9.64 -3.47 -17.86
N VAL A 335 -9.59 -2.83 -16.69
CA VAL A 335 -8.35 -2.24 -16.15
C VAL A 335 -7.24 -3.28 -16.09
N SER A 336 -7.53 -4.48 -15.58
CA SER A 336 -6.55 -5.57 -15.47
C SER A 336 -5.98 -6.03 -16.83
N LEU A 337 -6.72 -5.85 -17.92
CA LEU A 337 -6.33 -6.28 -19.27
C LEU A 337 -5.69 -5.17 -20.12
N LYS A 338 -5.92 -3.90 -19.78
CA LYS A 338 -5.43 -2.76 -20.58
C LYS A 338 -4.04 -2.28 -20.16
N ASP A 339 -3.38 -3.02 -19.29
CA ASP A 339 -1.95 -2.95 -19.08
C ASP A 339 -1.35 -4.36 -19.20
N PRO A 340 -0.73 -4.73 -20.34
CA PRO A 340 -0.11 -6.04 -20.49
C PRO A 340 1.04 -6.30 -19.51
N GLY A 341 1.63 -5.24 -18.93
CA GLY A 341 2.66 -5.32 -17.90
C GLY A 341 2.10 -5.20 -16.48
N ALA A 342 0.80 -5.34 -16.27
CA ALA A 342 0.14 -5.16 -14.98
C ALA A 342 0.80 -5.97 -13.84
N PHE A 343 1.23 -7.19 -14.14
CA PHE A 343 1.92 -8.08 -13.22
C PHE A 343 3.27 -7.54 -12.71
N ALA A 344 3.88 -6.60 -13.41
CA ALA A 344 5.12 -5.92 -13.01
C ALA A 344 4.86 -4.48 -12.54
N HIS A 345 3.93 -3.76 -13.17
CA HIS A 345 3.66 -2.36 -12.85
C HIS A 345 2.94 -2.19 -11.52
N GLY A 346 1.99 -3.06 -11.16
CA GLY A 346 1.17 -2.87 -9.96
C GLY A 346 0.31 -4.10 -9.66
N ASN A 347 0.94 -5.28 -9.66
CA ASN A 347 0.26 -6.57 -9.51
C ASN A 347 -0.73 -6.61 -8.35
N LYS A 348 -0.30 -6.24 -7.14
CA LYS A 348 -1.13 -6.24 -5.93
C LYS A 348 -2.32 -5.31 -6.02
N TYR A 349 -2.15 -4.13 -6.62
CA TYR A 349 -3.27 -3.23 -6.89
C TYR A 349 -4.30 -3.88 -7.82
N ILE A 350 -3.87 -4.60 -8.86
CA ILE A 350 -4.77 -5.32 -9.77
C ILE A 350 -5.45 -6.50 -9.06
N VAL A 351 -4.72 -7.29 -8.26
CA VAL A 351 -5.27 -8.36 -7.42
C VAL A 351 -6.40 -7.81 -6.54
N GLN A 352 -6.16 -6.69 -5.84
CA GLN A 352 -7.16 -6.06 -4.96
C GLN A 352 -8.41 -5.62 -5.74
N LEU A 353 -8.25 -5.02 -6.92
CA LEU A 353 -9.39 -4.62 -7.77
C LEU A 353 -10.21 -5.83 -8.24
N LEU A 354 -9.55 -6.92 -8.64
CA LEU A 354 -10.21 -8.13 -9.11
C LEU A 354 -10.92 -8.84 -7.96
N TYR A 355 -10.24 -9.05 -6.83
CA TYR A 355 -10.79 -9.64 -5.62
C TYR A 355 -12.05 -8.89 -5.16
N ASP A 356 -11.96 -7.56 -5.03
CA ASP A 356 -13.09 -6.76 -4.53
C ASP A 356 -14.26 -6.77 -5.53
N SER A 357 -13.99 -6.83 -6.84
CA SER A 357 -15.03 -6.99 -7.86
C SER A 357 -15.70 -8.37 -7.82
N ILE A 358 -14.95 -9.45 -7.54
CA ILE A 358 -15.52 -10.79 -7.35
C ILE A 358 -16.44 -10.78 -6.12
N ALA A 359 -15.96 -10.26 -4.99
CA ALA A 359 -16.73 -10.16 -3.76
C ALA A 359 -17.99 -9.29 -3.93
N ASP A 360 -17.87 -8.14 -4.60
CA ASP A 360 -19.00 -7.22 -4.86
C ASP A 360 -20.10 -7.86 -5.71
N LEU A 361 -19.76 -8.75 -6.66
CA LEU A 361 -20.73 -9.52 -7.44
C LEU A 361 -21.34 -10.70 -6.68
N GLY A 362 -20.86 -11.00 -5.47
CA GLY A 362 -21.29 -12.14 -4.64
C GLY A 362 -20.56 -13.45 -4.97
N GLY A 363 -19.37 -13.37 -5.57
CA GLY A 363 -18.47 -14.50 -5.74
C GLY A 363 -17.87 -14.95 -4.41
N ASP A 364 -17.49 -16.22 -4.33
CA ASP A 364 -16.79 -16.77 -3.16
C ASP A 364 -15.31 -16.42 -3.24
N VAL A 365 -14.81 -15.72 -2.22
CA VAL A 365 -13.42 -15.29 -2.12
C VAL A 365 -12.68 -15.99 -0.97
N SER A 366 -13.30 -16.98 -0.33
CA SER A 366 -12.75 -17.63 0.87
C SER A 366 -11.46 -18.41 0.62
N ALA A 367 -11.21 -18.83 -0.63
CA ALA A 367 -9.97 -19.48 -1.05
C ALA A 367 -8.95 -18.50 -1.65
N LEU A 368 -9.33 -17.23 -1.88
CA LEU A 368 -8.49 -16.24 -2.53
C LEU A 368 -7.71 -15.43 -1.50
N ALA A 369 -6.55 -14.91 -1.88
CA ALA A 369 -5.85 -13.88 -1.13
C ALA A 369 -6.01 -12.49 -1.76
N ARG A 370 -6.14 -11.47 -0.90
CA ARG A 370 -6.22 -10.07 -1.31
C ARG A 370 -4.95 -9.27 -0.98
N THR A 371 -4.31 -9.62 0.13
CA THR A 371 -3.38 -8.76 0.85
C THR A 371 -2.13 -9.57 1.23
N ASP A 372 -0.97 -8.95 1.10
CA ASP A 372 0.32 -9.55 1.47
C ASP A 372 0.51 -9.67 2.98
N ALA A 373 1.59 -10.34 3.38
CA ALA A 373 2.03 -10.36 4.76
C ALA A 373 2.45 -8.96 5.25
N GLY A 374 1.79 -8.46 6.30
CA GLY A 374 2.16 -7.31 7.14
C GLY A 374 3.07 -6.24 6.50
N HIS A 375 4.39 -6.38 6.63
CA HIS A 375 5.38 -5.43 6.11
C HIS A 375 5.28 -5.15 4.60
N PHE A 376 4.72 -6.07 3.82
CA PHE A 376 4.55 -5.95 2.37
C PHE A 376 3.10 -5.65 1.95
N ALA A 377 2.20 -5.56 2.93
CA ALA A 377 0.77 -5.29 2.79
C ALA A 377 0.54 -3.77 2.60
N GLY A 378 0.90 -3.27 1.41
CA GLY A 378 0.85 -1.85 1.07
C GLY A 378 -0.53 -1.22 1.28
N ASP A 379 -1.59 -1.99 1.09
CA ASP A 379 -2.99 -1.66 1.28
C ASP A 379 -3.46 -1.63 2.73
N THR A 380 -2.61 -1.89 3.72
CA THR A 380 -3.03 -1.90 5.13
C THR A 380 -2.79 -0.57 5.85
N LEU A 381 -3.55 -0.32 6.92
CA LEU A 381 -3.51 0.93 7.70
C LEU A 381 -2.08 1.40 8.08
N PRO A 382 -1.12 0.53 8.48
CA PRO A 382 0.24 0.96 8.77
C PRO A 382 0.94 1.72 7.65
N PHE A 383 0.50 1.60 6.39
CA PHE A 383 1.08 2.30 5.26
C PHE A 383 0.14 3.34 4.63
N ARG A 384 -1.18 3.23 4.86
CA ARG A 384 -2.20 4.08 4.21
C ARG A 384 -2.71 5.24 5.08
N ASP A 385 -2.30 5.33 6.36
CA ASP A 385 -2.73 6.41 7.28
C ASP A 385 -2.39 7.83 6.77
N TRP A 386 -1.37 7.96 5.90
CA TRP A 386 -0.89 9.23 5.36
C TRP A 386 -1.10 9.39 3.85
N ASP A 387 -2.14 8.78 3.30
CA ASP A 387 -2.56 8.96 1.91
C ASP A 387 -3.39 10.23 1.69
N ASP A 388 -3.11 11.27 2.47
CA ASP A 388 -3.66 12.59 2.22
C ASP A 388 -3.10 13.18 0.89
N ALA A 389 -3.52 14.39 0.55
CA ALA A 389 -3.09 15.07 -0.67
C ALA A 389 -1.55 15.12 -0.87
N ASN A 390 -0.75 14.98 0.20
CA ASN A 390 0.71 15.04 0.15
C ASN A 390 1.38 13.66 0.16
N HIS A 391 0.66 12.57 0.43
CA HIS A 391 1.21 11.20 0.50
C HIS A 391 2.52 11.14 1.29
N THR A 392 2.56 11.76 2.46
CA THR A 392 3.80 12.00 3.23
C THR A 392 3.64 11.51 4.67
N VAL A 393 4.49 10.57 5.06
CA VAL A 393 4.60 10.08 6.43
C VAL A 393 5.38 11.10 7.29
N PRO A 394 4.80 11.63 8.38
CA PRO A 394 5.47 12.56 9.26
C PRO A 394 6.71 11.95 9.91
N TYR A 395 7.72 12.77 10.21
CA TYR A 395 9.02 12.31 10.74
C TYR A 395 8.92 11.39 11.99
N GLY A 396 7.93 11.63 12.86
CA GLY A 396 7.73 10.82 14.06
C GLY A 396 7.27 9.38 13.80
N CYS A 397 6.69 9.13 12.62
CA CYS A 397 6.16 7.83 12.19
C CYS A 397 7.04 7.21 11.09
N ALA A 398 7.75 8.05 10.32
CA ALA A 398 8.50 7.67 9.14
C ALA A 398 9.49 6.51 9.36
N LYS A 399 10.14 6.43 10.53
CA LYS A 399 11.08 5.34 10.84
C LYS A 399 10.48 3.95 10.56
N CYS A 400 9.21 3.75 10.88
CA CYS A 400 8.57 2.43 10.86
C CYS A 400 7.43 2.29 9.86
N HIS A 401 7.00 3.39 9.26
CA HIS A 401 5.86 3.41 8.36
C HIS A 401 6.21 3.93 6.96
N SER A 402 7.49 3.88 6.59
CA SER A 402 7.96 4.19 5.24
C SER A 402 9.08 3.23 4.84
N ALA A 403 9.31 3.05 3.55
CA ALA A 403 10.37 2.17 3.04
C ALA A 403 11.79 2.69 3.34
N THR A 404 11.96 4.02 3.44
CA THR A 404 13.27 4.70 3.53
C THR A 404 13.59 5.22 4.93
N GLY A 405 12.61 5.27 5.83
CA GLY A 405 12.76 5.87 7.16
C GLY A 405 13.74 5.12 8.06
N MET A 406 13.68 3.78 8.13
CA MET A 406 14.64 2.99 8.92
C MET A 406 16.07 3.08 8.34
N PRO A 407 16.30 2.94 7.02
CA PRO A 407 17.61 3.22 6.42
C PRO A 407 18.16 4.62 6.75
N GLN A 408 17.33 5.66 6.68
CA GLN A 408 17.74 7.03 7.05
C GLN A 408 18.11 7.13 8.53
N PHE A 409 17.29 6.52 9.40
CA PHE A 409 17.52 6.48 10.84
C PHE A 409 18.87 5.82 11.16
N ILE A 410 19.17 4.67 10.55
CA ILE A 410 20.43 3.95 10.73
C ILE A 410 21.61 4.81 10.22
N ALA A 411 21.52 5.32 8.99
CA ALA A 411 22.59 6.09 8.36
C ALA A 411 22.92 7.38 9.13
N SER A 412 21.93 7.98 9.80
CA SER A 412 22.10 9.22 10.57
C SER A 412 22.53 8.97 12.02
N GLY A 413 22.64 7.72 12.47
CA GLY A 413 22.86 7.39 13.88
C GLY A 413 21.70 7.83 14.78
N GLY A 414 20.47 7.70 14.29
CA GLY A 414 19.26 8.13 14.97
C GLY A 414 19.07 7.45 16.34
N THR A 415 18.30 8.10 17.20
CA THR A 415 17.94 7.56 18.53
C THR A 415 16.53 7.99 18.93
N VAL A 416 15.99 7.30 19.92
CA VAL A 416 14.75 7.68 20.61
C VAL A 416 15.11 8.39 21.92
N ILE A 417 14.41 9.49 22.22
CA ILE A 417 14.57 10.27 23.45
C ILE A 417 13.20 10.57 24.07
N VAL A 418 13.15 10.64 25.40
CA VAL A 418 11.97 11.10 26.13
C VAL A 418 12.26 12.45 26.78
N THR A 419 11.45 13.45 26.47
CA THR A 419 11.60 14.80 27.03
C THR A 419 11.20 14.85 28.50
N GLY A 420 11.54 15.95 29.18
CA GLY A 420 11.09 16.20 30.56
C GLY A 420 9.56 16.30 30.72
N SER A 421 8.82 16.54 29.63
CA SER A 421 7.35 16.53 29.59
C SER A 421 6.75 15.14 29.29
N GLY A 422 7.60 14.12 29.10
CA GLY A 422 7.16 12.77 28.76
C GLY A 422 6.78 12.60 27.30
N THR A 423 7.31 13.43 26.40
CA THR A 423 7.12 13.26 24.94
C THR A 423 8.24 12.40 24.40
N THR A 424 7.91 11.30 23.72
CA THR A 424 8.88 10.48 22.99
C THR A 424 9.15 11.06 21.61
N LEU A 425 10.42 11.29 21.28
CA LEU A 425 10.88 11.82 20.00
C LEU A 425 11.86 10.85 19.34
N THR A 426 11.67 10.63 18.04
CA THR A 426 12.62 9.93 17.18
C THR A 426 13.47 10.96 16.46
N THR A 427 14.79 10.79 16.50
CA THR A 427 15.77 11.68 15.85
C THR A 427 16.46 10.96 14.70
N GLY A 428 17.07 11.71 13.78
CA GLY A 428 17.81 11.13 12.64
C GLY A 428 16.94 10.66 11.48
N VAL A 429 15.65 11.00 11.48
CA VAL A 429 14.71 10.71 10.39
C VAL A 429 13.84 11.94 10.12
N GLY A 430 13.64 12.28 8.85
CA GLY A 430 12.72 13.33 8.40
C GLY A 430 11.38 12.76 7.93
N PRO A 431 10.43 13.61 7.48
CA PRO A 431 9.26 13.13 6.76
C PRO A 431 9.69 12.30 5.55
N GLN A 432 8.94 11.25 5.24
CA GLN A 432 9.21 10.33 4.14
C GLN A 432 7.97 10.18 3.25
N PRO A 433 8.13 9.85 1.95
CA PRO A 433 6.99 9.49 1.12
C PRO A 433 6.24 8.29 1.72
N SER A 434 4.91 8.28 1.53
CA SER A 434 4.07 7.09 1.74
C SER A 434 4.61 5.97 0.85
N ALA A 435 4.71 4.76 1.42
CA ALA A 435 5.32 3.62 0.77
C ALA A 435 4.32 2.47 0.63
N ASN A 436 4.45 1.71 -0.44
CA ASN A 436 3.60 0.55 -0.70
C ASN A 436 4.16 -0.70 0.01
N GLY A 437 4.21 -0.63 1.34
CA GLY A 437 4.96 -1.58 2.18
C GLY A 437 6.44 -1.23 2.29
N PHE A 438 7.19 -2.10 2.96
CA PHE A 438 8.65 -2.04 3.02
C PHE A 438 9.30 -2.56 1.74
N MET A 439 10.46 -1.99 1.43
CA MET A 439 11.33 -2.48 0.37
C MET A 439 12.33 -3.49 0.92
N CYS A 440 12.92 -4.31 0.06
CA CYS A 440 14.03 -5.19 0.45
C CYS A 440 15.13 -4.38 1.17
N THR A 441 15.46 -3.19 0.64
CA THR A 441 16.48 -2.28 1.19
C THR A 441 16.09 -1.60 2.50
N THR A 442 14.85 -1.77 2.95
CA THR A 442 14.45 -1.35 4.31
C THR A 442 15.23 -2.18 5.33
N CYS A 443 15.34 -3.49 5.12
CA CYS A 443 16.02 -4.42 6.04
C CYS A 443 17.41 -4.88 5.56
N HIS A 444 17.62 -4.92 4.24
CA HIS A 444 18.86 -5.33 3.61
C HIS A 444 19.74 -4.12 3.28
N ASP A 445 21.04 -4.22 3.53
CA ASP A 445 22.00 -3.15 3.23
C ASP A 445 22.47 -3.25 1.76
N PRO A 446 22.05 -2.32 0.87
CA PRO A 446 22.46 -2.35 -0.52
C PRO A 446 23.96 -2.04 -0.73
N LYS A 447 24.67 -1.56 0.31
CA LYS A 447 26.12 -1.34 0.25
C LYS A 447 26.92 -2.60 0.61
N GLY A 448 26.29 -3.58 1.23
CA GLY A 448 26.88 -4.90 1.47
C GLY A 448 26.74 -5.82 0.25
N GLU A 449 27.22 -7.06 0.39
CA GLU A 449 26.91 -8.12 -0.58
C GLU A 449 25.45 -8.54 -0.36
N PHE A 450 24.52 -8.08 -1.21
CA PHE A 450 23.12 -8.49 -1.12
C PHE A 450 23.03 -10.02 -1.15
N PRO A 451 22.30 -10.67 -0.21
CA PRO A 451 21.25 -10.12 0.66
C PRO A 451 21.72 -9.79 2.10
N ALA A 452 22.90 -9.20 2.30
CA ALA A 452 23.34 -8.74 3.63
C ALA A 452 22.33 -7.78 4.28
N ARG A 453 22.15 -7.89 5.59
CA ARG A 453 21.28 -7.03 6.42
C ARG A 453 22.08 -5.96 7.15
N TYR A 454 21.40 -4.87 7.53
CA TYR A 454 21.99 -3.85 8.38
C TYR A 454 22.45 -4.44 9.71
N GLN A 455 23.70 -4.16 10.09
CA GLN A 455 24.31 -4.70 11.31
C GLN A 455 24.00 -3.80 12.51
N ILE A 456 22.97 -4.16 13.28
CA ILE A 456 22.49 -3.38 14.43
C ILE A 456 22.97 -4.02 15.73
N ALA A 457 23.92 -3.36 16.41
CA ALA A 457 24.49 -3.89 17.65
C ALA A 457 23.57 -3.73 18.86
N GLN A 458 22.74 -2.69 18.90
CA GLN A 458 21.91 -2.35 20.06
C GLN A 458 20.84 -1.32 19.69
N VAL A 459 19.78 -1.23 20.49
CA VAL A 459 18.66 -0.31 20.30
C VAL A 459 18.35 0.43 21.59
N THR A 460 18.06 1.73 21.48
CA THR A 460 17.66 2.59 22.62
C THR A 460 16.14 2.64 22.74
N PHE A 461 15.62 2.08 23.83
CA PHE A 461 14.21 2.06 24.16
C PHE A 461 13.72 3.41 24.71
N PRO A 462 12.40 3.70 24.69
CA PRO A 462 11.85 4.93 25.24
C PRO A 462 12.18 5.14 26.73
N SER A 463 12.48 4.08 27.48
CA SER A 463 12.94 4.18 28.87
C SER A 463 14.30 4.86 29.01
N GLY A 464 15.07 4.97 27.92
CA GLY A 464 16.46 5.41 27.89
C GLY A 464 17.47 4.27 28.03
N LYS A 465 16.99 3.02 28.14
CA LYS A 465 17.83 1.82 28.19
C LYS A 465 18.30 1.44 26.80
N THR A 466 19.57 1.03 26.68
CA THR A 466 20.13 0.52 25.43
C THR A 466 20.38 -0.98 25.58
N LEU A 467 19.69 -1.78 24.78
CA LEU A 467 19.65 -3.24 24.89
C LEU A 467 20.02 -3.91 23.57
N SER A 468 20.38 -5.19 23.65
CA SER A 468 20.77 -6.02 22.50
C SER A 468 20.46 -7.49 22.76
N PHE A 469 20.11 -8.21 21.69
CA PHE A 469 19.95 -9.67 21.71
C PHE A 469 21.27 -10.45 21.70
N ALA A 470 22.41 -9.80 21.45
CA ALA A 470 23.70 -10.47 21.38
C ALA A 470 24.82 -9.68 22.04
N LYS A 471 25.70 -10.41 22.72
CA LYS A 471 26.95 -9.90 23.32
C LYS A 471 28.12 -10.80 22.93
N ASP A 472 29.28 -10.21 22.75
CA ASP A 472 30.53 -10.97 22.59
C ASP A 472 31.03 -11.53 23.93
N ALA A 473 32.16 -12.24 23.89
CA ALA A 473 32.79 -12.85 25.06
C ALA A 473 33.21 -11.82 26.14
N ASP A 474 33.42 -10.56 25.76
CA ASP A 474 33.77 -9.46 26.66
C ASP A 474 32.51 -8.75 27.21
N GLY A 475 31.32 -9.22 26.85
CA GLY A 475 30.04 -8.67 27.28
C GLY A 475 29.61 -7.41 26.51
N LYS A 476 30.28 -7.08 25.41
CA LYS A 476 29.93 -5.93 24.57
C LYS A 476 28.83 -6.32 23.60
N ASN A 477 27.85 -5.43 23.43
CA ASN A 477 26.77 -5.61 22.47
C ASN A 477 27.31 -5.75 21.04
N VAL A 478 26.84 -6.78 20.32
CA VAL A 478 27.20 -7.07 18.93
C VAL A 478 25.94 -7.19 18.06
N ALA A 479 26.13 -7.19 16.75
CA ALA A 479 25.04 -7.24 15.79
C ALA A 479 24.22 -8.53 15.92
N ASP A 480 22.90 -8.39 15.84
CA ASP A 480 21.93 -9.48 15.77
C ASP A 480 20.74 -9.04 14.93
N ASP A 481 20.17 -9.94 14.14
CA ASP A 481 19.05 -9.61 13.25
C ASP A 481 17.80 -9.17 14.02
N SER A 482 17.60 -9.66 15.25
CA SER A 482 16.45 -9.25 16.08
C SER A 482 16.56 -7.80 16.55
N ASN A 483 17.78 -7.25 16.61
CA ASN A 483 17.97 -5.82 16.90
C ASN A 483 17.40 -4.95 15.77
N LEU A 484 17.34 -5.44 14.52
CA LEU A 484 16.71 -4.74 13.41
C LEU A 484 15.20 -4.59 13.64
N CYS A 485 14.53 -5.67 14.05
CA CYS A 485 13.08 -5.70 14.27
C CYS A 485 12.67 -4.73 15.38
N ILE A 486 13.39 -4.73 16.50
CA ILE A 486 13.06 -3.88 17.66
C ILE A 486 13.41 -2.40 17.45
N LEU A 487 14.03 -2.00 16.32
CA LEU A 487 14.06 -0.58 15.96
C LEU A 487 12.65 -0.01 15.83
N CYS A 488 11.69 -0.84 15.43
CA CYS A 488 10.28 -0.49 15.32
C CYS A 488 9.42 -1.13 16.40
N HIS A 489 9.63 -2.42 16.70
CA HIS A 489 8.83 -3.18 17.67
C HIS A 489 9.27 -2.99 19.15
N GLN A 490 9.76 -1.80 19.50
CA GLN A 490 10.19 -1.44 20.86
C GLN A 490 9.11 -0.71 21.69
N GLY A 491 7.96 -0.40 21.08
CA GLY A 491 6.98 0.54 21.65
C GLY A 491 7.46 2.01 21.60
N ARG A 492 6.52 2.93 21.84
CA ARG A 492 6.74 4.38 21.81
C ARG A 492 6.75 5.04 23.18
N GLU A 493 6.27 4.37 24.21
CA GLU A 493 6.16 4.93 25.55
C GLU A 493 6.75 3.94 26.56
N SER A 494 7.01 4.40 27.78
CA SER A 494 7.66 3.60 28.83
C SER A 494 7.32 4.14 30.22
N THR A 495 7.78 3.44 31.25
CA THR A 495 7.79 3.98 32.63
C THR A 495 8.35 5.41 32.69
N THR A 496 9.44 5.71 31.97
CA THR A 496 10.06 7.03 31.95
C THR A 496 9.13 8.11 31.39
N SER A 497 8.45 7.84 30.27
CA SER A 497 7.60 8.83 29.62
C SER A 497 6.30 9.09 30.40
N VAL A 498 5.72 8.03 30.98
CA VAL A 498 4.58 8.14 31.89
C VAL A 498 4.96 8.96 33.14
N ASN A 499 6.07 8.62 33.81
CA ASN A 499 6.52 9.36 35.00
C ASN A 499 6.81 10.84 34.70
N ASN A 500 7.42 11.14 33.55
CA ASN A 500 7.68 12.53 33.16
C ASN A 500 6.38 13.31 32.88
N ALA A 501 5.38 12.69 32.25
CA ALA A 501 4.10 13.32 31.98
C ALA A 501 3.27 13.57 33.26
N LEU A 502 3.44 12.73 34.26
CA LEU A 502 2.69 12.78 35.53
C LEU A 502 3.42 13.56 36.65
N ARG A 503 4.63 14.07 36.39
CA ARG A 503 5.48 14.68 37.41
C ARG A 503 4.78 15.86 38.10
N GLY A 504 4.78 15.83 39.43
CA GLY A 504 4.25 16.91 40.27
C GLY A 504 2.72 17.01 40.31
N LYS A 505 2.02 15.91 39.98
CA LYS A 505 0.57 15.78 40.05
C LYS A 505 0.18 14.85 41.19
N GLU A 506 -0.99 15.08 41.79
CA GLU A 506 -1.54 14.26 42.88
C GLU A 506 -2.20 13.00 42.32
N ASP A 507 -1.89 11.83 42.89
CA ASP A 507 -2.21 10.51 42.31
C ASP A 507 -3.71 10.28 42.08
N ASP A 508 -4.57 10.84 42.92
CA ASP A 508 -6.02 10.59 42.95
C ASP A 508 -6.87 11.82 42.60
N THR A 509 -6.26 12.87 42.05
CA THR A 509 -6.98 14.08 41.64
C THR A 509 -7.05 14.17 40.11
N PRO A 510 -8.26 14.24 39.51
CA PRO A 510 -8.40 14.47 38.08
C PRO A 510 -7.74 15.78 37.67
N ASP A 511 -6.91 15.74 36.62
CA ASP A 511 -6.23 16.92 36.08
C ASP A 511 -6.40 16.95 34.56
N SER A 512 -7.05 18.02 34.07
CA SER A 512 -7.33 18.22 32.64
C SER A 512 -6.09 18.40 31.77
N LYS A 513 -4.91 18.56 32.38
CA LYS A 513 -3.60 18.57 31.68
C LYS A 513 -3.02 17.18 31.49
N ILE A 514 -3.61 16.14 32.08
CA ILE A 514 -3.20 14.75 31.86
C ILE A 514 -3.89 14.24 30.60
N SER A 515 -3.09 13.63 29.72
CA SER A 515 -3.58 12.86 28.58
C SER A 515 -3.05 11.44 28.67
N PHE A 516 -3.85 10.49 28.19
CA PHE A 516 -3.43 9.11 28.06
C PHE A 516 -2.16 8.95 27.20
N LYS A 517 -1.31 7.99 27.55
CA LYS A 517 -0.08 7.65 26.83
C LYS A 517 -0.28 6.31 26.14
N ASN A 518 0.00 6.25 24.84
CA ASN A 518 -0.19 5.04 24.04
C ASN A 518 1.14 4.33 23.85
N ILE A 519 1.26 3.09 24.35
CA ILE A 519 2.46 2.24 24.14
C ILE A 519 2.81 2.09 22.65
N HIS A 520 1.79 2.19 21.79
CA HIS A 520 1.84 1.96 20.35
C HIS A 520 2.09 0.47 20.01
N TYR A 521 1.47 0.04 18.92
CA TYR A 521 1.21 -1.36 18.58
C TYR A 521 2.48 -2.23 18.48
N LEU A 522 2.34 -3.52 18.81
CA LEU A 522 3.33 -4.58 18.59
C LEU A 522 4.69 -4.27 19.25
N GLY A 523 4.68 -3.84 20.51
CA GLY A 523 5.86 -3.55 21.34
C GLY A 523 6.63 -4.79 21.83
N ALA A 524 6.62 -5.88 21.07
CA ALA A 524 7.13 -7.20 21.46
C ALA A 524 8.58 -7.18 21.97
N GLY A 525 9.43 -6.32 21.42
CA GLY A 525 10.80 -6.14 21.91
C GLY A 525 10.86 -5.69 23.36
N ALA A 526 9.99 -4.74 23.75
CA ALA A 526 9.93 -4.28 25.13
C ALA A 526 9.35 -5.36 26.06
N THR A 527 8.43 -6.19 25.56
CA THR A 527 7.89 -7.31 26.32
C THR A 527 8.96 -8.38 26.55
N LEU A 528 9.66 -8.81 25.49
CA LEU A 528 10.74 -9.81 25.56
C LEU A 528 11.82 -9.42 26.58
N PHE A 529 12.30 -8.17 26.53
CA PHE A 529 13.28 -7.67 27.51
C PHE A 529 12.68 -7.36 28.89
N GLY A 530 11.37 -7.24 28.99
CA GLY A 530 10.62 -7.03 30.23
C GLY A 530 11.17 -5.92 31.13
N GLY A 531 11.52 -6.30 32.34
CA GLY A 531 12.19 -5.52 33.38
C GLY A 531 13.33 -4.64 32.87
N ASP A 532 14.14 -5.17 31.93
CA ASP A 532 15.34 -4.52 31.40
C ASP A 532 14.99 -3.36 30.47
N ALA A 533 13.89 -3.48 29.70
CA ALA A 533 13.42 -2.45 28.77
C ALA A 533 12.52 -1.40 29.45
N GLN A 534 11.80 -1.77 30.51
CA GLN A 534 10.85 -0.89 31.22
C GLN A 534 9.77 -0.31 30.29
N GLY A 535 9.31 -1.14 29.33
CA GLY A 535 8.26 -0.78 28.38
C GLY A 535 6.90 -0.57 29.05
N ALA A 536 6.44 -1.51 29.86
CA ALA A 536 5.26 -1.32 30.69
C ALA A 536 5.56 -0.34 31.85
N TYR A 537 4.52 0.15 32.51
CA TYR A 537 4.68 0.95 33.72
C TYR A 537 5.06 0.04 34.89
N GLN A 538 6.25 0.25 35.42
CA GLN A 538 6.80 -0.45 36.57
C GLN A 538 6.61 0.38 37.84
N TYR A 539 5.97 -0.21 38.85
CA TYR A 539 5.67 0.45 40.11
C TYR A 539 6.88 0.54 41.03
N ALA A 540 6.99 1.64 41.77
CA ALA A 540 8.11 1.88 42.66
C ALA A 540 8.19 0.83 43.77
N GLY A 541 9.40 0.31 44.02
CA GLY A 541 9.64 -0.71 45.06
C GLY A 541 9.25 -2.14 44.66
N LYS A 542 8.76 -2.34 43.44
CA LYS A 542 8.49 -3.67 42.87
C LYS A 542 9.65 -4.12 41.98
N GLU A 543 9.90 -5.42 41.97
CA GLU A 543 10.87 -6.04 41.08
C GLU A 543 10.14 -6.67 39.88
N TYR A 544 10.75 -6.53 38.70
CA TYR A 544 10.21 -7.03 37.43
C TYR A 544 11.24 -7.92 36.75
N VAL A 545 10.80 -9.07 36.23
CA VAL A 545 11.69 -9.99 35.52
C VAL A 545 12.16 -9.39 34.20
N GLY A 546 13.46 -9.50 33.94
CA GLY A 546 14.07 -9.09 32.66
C GLY A 546 13.85 -10.12 31.56
N GLN A 547 14.76 -10.12 30.57
CA GLN A 547 14.68 -11.07 29.46
C GLN A 547 14.82 -12.54 29.91
N ASN A 548 13.95 -13.42 29.42
CA ASN A 548 14.07 -14.85 29.64
C ASN A 548 15.13 -15.48 28.71
N VAL A 549 16.41 -15.35 29.09
CA VAL A 549 17.53 -15.93 28.32
C VAL A 549 17.67 -17.44 28.49
N ALA A 550 16.91 -18.07 29.40
CA ALA A 550 16.95 -19.52 29.61
C ALA A 550 16.12 -20.29 28.58
N HIS A 551 15.15 -19.63 27.93
CA HIS A 551 14.40 -20.24 26.84
C HIS A 551 15.29 -20.34 25.58
N PRO A 552 15.34 -21.51 24.91
CA PRO A 552 16.24 -21.73 23.76
C PRO A 552 15.85 -20.92 22.52
N LEU A 553 14.58 -20.53 22.41
CA LEU A 553 14.07 -19.63 21.37
C LEU A 553 13.76 -18.29 22.03
N ASN A 554 14.60 -17.28 21.81
CA ASN A 554 14.45 -15.99 22.50
C ASN A 554 14.77 -14.79 21.62
N LYS A 555 14.91 -15.03 20.32
CA LYS A 555 15.10 -14.01 19.27
C LYS A 555 13.88 -14.00 18.36
N CYS A 556 13.67 -12.89 17.66
CA CYS A 556 12.49 -12.70 16.81
C CYS A 556 12.46 -13.74 15.67
N ALA A 557 13.59 -13.93 14.98
CA ALA A 557 13.68 -14.86 13.84
C ALA A 557 13.69 -16.34 14.24
N ASP A 558 13.92 -16.65 15.53
CA ASP A 558 13.80 -18.02 16.04
C ASP A 558 12.34 -18.46 16.00
N CYS A 559 11.41 -17.56 16.36
CA CYS A 559 9.98 -17.86 16.48
C CYS A 559 9.14 -17.43 15.27
N HIS A 560 9.61 -16.47 14.46
CA HIS A 560 8.85 -15.93 13.33
C HIS A 560 9.54 -16.18 11.99
N ASP A 561 8.74 -16.38 10.95
CA ASP A 561 9.21 -16.20 9.58
C ASP A 561 9.43 -14.70 9.31
N VAL A 562 10.57 -14.35 8.71
CA VAL A 562 10.99 -12.95 8.56
C VAL A 562 10.25 -12.21 7.43
N HIS A 563 9.71 -12.95 6.45
CA HIS A 563 9.01 -12.36 5.30
C HIS A 563 7.50 -12.62 5.36
N ALA A 564 7.08 -13.83 5.75
CA ALA A 564 5.68 -14.16 5.97
C ALA A 564 5.14 -13.59 7.29
N LEU A 565 6.03 -13.25 8.24
CA LEU A 565 5.74 -12.66 9.55
C LEU A 565 4.91 -13.55 10.50
N GLN A 566 4.57 -14.76 10.07
CA GLN A 566 3.84 -15.72 10.86
C GLN A 566 4.74 -16.42 11.88
N PRO A 567 4.20 -16.79 13.06
CA PRO A 567 4.89 -17.66 14.00
C PRO A 567 5.15 -19.06 13.39
N LYS A 568 6.31 -19.63 13.67
CA LYS A 568 6.72 -21.00 13.31
C LYS A 568 6.21 -21.99 14.36
N VAL A 569 4.90 -22.22 14.37
CA VAL A 569 4.21 -23.00 15.41
C VAL A 569 4.74 -24.43 15.53
N GLU A 570 5.22 -25.02 14.44
CA GLU A 570 5.84 -26.35 14.39
C GLU A 570 7.12 -26.46 15.23
N LEU A 571 7.82 -25.34 15.49
CA LEU A 571 8.99 -25.34 16.38
C LEU A 571 8.58 -25.52 17.85
N CYS A 572 7.39 -25.06 18.23
CA CYS A 572 6.87 -25.22 19.58
C CYS A 572 6.55 -26.69 19.89
N GLU A 573 5.98 -27.42 18.91
CA GLU A 573 5.56 -28.83 19.06
C GLU A 573 6.72 -29.74 19.48
N GLY A 574 7.94 -29.45 19.05
CA GLY A 574 9.13 -30.23 19.40
C GLY A 574 9.43 -30.30 20.92
N CYS A 575 9.03 -29.27 21.67
CA CYS A 575 9.19 -29.20 23.12
C CYS A 575 7.84 -29.29 23.88
N HIS A 576 6.75 -28.88 23.22
CA HIS A 576 5.38 -28.83 23.74
C HIS A 576 4.45 -29.73 22.90
N PRO A 577 4.62 -31.07 22.96
CA PRO A 577 3.96 -31.97 22.02
C PRO A 577 2.44 -32.05 22.25
N GLY A 578 1.68 -31.82 21.19
CA GLY A 578 0.21 -31.92 21.21
C GLY A 578 -0.49 -30.82 22.01
N VAL A 579 0.18 -29.66 22.18
CA VAL A 579 -0.35 -28.50 22.90
C VAL A 579 -0.38 -27.32 21.94
N GLU A 580 -1.58 -26.75 21.74
CA GLU A 580 -1.75 -25.49 21.00
C GLU A 580 -1.00 -24.35 21.71
N VAL A 581 -0.52 -23.36 20.97
CA VAL A 581 0.40 -22.33 21.50
C VAL A 581 -0.19 -21.59 22.70
N GLU A 582 -1.48 -21.26 22.67
CA GLU A 582 -2.22 -20.58 23.74
C GLU A 582 -2.32 -21.45 25.00
N ALA A 583 -2.38 -22.77 24.85
CA ALA A 583 -2.44 -23.72 25.94
C ALA A 583 -1.05 -24.06 26.54
N ILE A 584 0.03 -23.49 25.99
CA ILE A 584 1.38 -23.77 26.48
C ILE A 584 1.57 -23.18 27.89
N ARG A 585 2.18 -24.01 28.74
CA ARG A 585 2.67 -23.64 30.07
C ARG A 585 4.08 -24.22 30.28
N SER A 586 4.85 -23.58 31.15
CA SER A 586 6.16 -24.12 31.56
C SER A 586 6.00 -25.51 32.19
N PRO A 587 6.76 -26.54 31.76
CA PRO A 587 6.64 -27.88 32.32
C PRO A 587 6.82 -27.92 33.84
N GLY A 588 5.85 -28.48 34.54
CA GLY A 588 5.86 -28.60 36.00
C GLY A 588 5.42 -27.35 36.77
N ASP A 589 5.04 -26.29 36.07
CA ASP A 589 4.36 -25.15 36.69
C ASP A 589 2.91 -25.53 37.00
N SER A 590 2.54 -25.41 38.27
CA SER A 590 1.18 -25.64 38.78
C SER A 590 0.71 -24.45 39.61
N THR A 591 1.25 -23.27 39.33
CA THR A 591 0.86 -22.02 39.98
C THR A 591 -0.48 -21.57 39.41
N ASP A 592 -1.37 -21.07 40.24
CA ASP A 592 -2.59 -20.36 39.84
C ASP A 592 -2.26 -18.87 39.94
N TYR A 593 -1.99 -18.22 38.81
CA TYR A 593 -1.51 -16.84 38.78
C TYR A 593 -2.66 -15.84 38.86
N ASP A 594 -3.77 -16.12 38.18
CA ASP A 594 -4.96 -15.26 38.13
C ASP A 594 -5.95 -15.48 39.29
N GLY A 595 -5.80 -16.58 40.04
CA GLY A 595 -6.58 -16.90 41.24
C GLY A 595 -7.96 -17.50 40.96
N ASP A 596 -8.21 -18.01 39.75
CA ASP A 596 -9.51 -18.58 39.36
C ASP A 596 -9.72 -20.04 39.84
N GLY A 597 -8.66 -20.67 40.35
CA GLY A 597 -8.63 -22.05 40.82
C GLY A 597 -8.21 -23.10 39.77
N ASN A 598 -7.83 -22.68 38.57
CA ASN A 598 -7.42 -23.53 37.45
C ASN A 598 -5.91 -23.46 37.17
N ALA A 599 -5.12 -24.19 37.95
CA ALA A 599 -3.67 -24.27 37.72
C ALA A 599 -3.23 -25.14 36.50
N THR A 600 -4.14 -25.45 35.56
CA THR A 600 -3.86 -26.35 34.42
C THR A 600 -4.04 -25.72 33.05
N GLU A 601 -4.60 -24.51 32.98
CA GLU A 601 -4.73 -23.80 31.72
C GLU A 601 -3.42 -23.21 31.21
N GLY A 602 -3.47 -22.71 29.97
CA GLY A 602 -2.34 -22.08 29.32
C GLY A 602 -1.98 -20.75 29.96
N THR A 603 -0.74 -20.30 29.79
CA THR A 603 -0.33 -18.99 30.30
C THR A 603 -1.05 -17.83 29.61
N HIS A 604 -1.63 -18.07 28.43
CA HIS A 604 -2.53 -17.12 27.78
C HIS A 604 -3.77 -16.81 28.65
N ASP A 605 -4.42 -17.85 29.18
CA ASP A 605 -5.70 -17.72 29.89
C ASP A 605 -5.51 -17.03 31.24
N GLU A 606 -4.43 -17.37 31.95
CA GLU A 606 -4.00 -16.67 33.18
C GLU A 606 -3.85 -15.16 32.95
N ILE A 607 -3.23 -14.77 31.83
CA ILE A 607 -3.08 -13.34 31.49
C ILE A 607 -4.44 -12.73 31.12
N ALA A 608 -5.28 -13.44 30.37
CA ALA A 608 -6.60 -12.95 29.96
C ALA A 608 -7.49 -12.59 31.16
N THR A 609 -7.57 -13.48 32.15
CA THR A 609 -8.34 -13.23 33.38
C THR A 609 -7.77 -12.05 34.19
N MET A 610 -6.43 -11.94 34.29
CA MET A 610 -5.81 -10.78 34.96
C MET A 610 -6.08 -9.47 34.20
N VAL A 611 -6.15 -9.50 32.88
CA VAL A 611 -6.51 -8.35 32.05
C VAL A 611 -7.96 -7.92 32.32
N ASP A 612 -8.90 -8.86 32.41
CA ASP A 612 -10.29 -8.60 32.76
C ASP A 612 -10.41 -8.01 34.18
N ALA A 613 -9.68 -8.57 35.14
CA ALA A 613 -9.62 -8.05 36.51
C ALA A 613 -9.07 -6.63 36.58
N LEU A 614 -8.02 -6.32 35.80
CA LEU A 614 -7.48 -4.97 35.68
C LEU A 614 -8.48 -4.01 35.06
N TYR A 615 -9.19 -4.41 34.00
CA TYR A 615 -10.20 -3.56 33.38
C TYR A 615 -11.34 -3.25 34.34
N ALA A 616 -11.82 -4.24 35.10
CA ALA A 616 -12.82 -4.04 36.14
C ALA A 616 -12.33 -3.07 37.23
N ALA A 617 -11.06 -3.18 37.65
CA ALA A 617 -10.45 -2.26 38.60
C ALA A 617 -10.35 -0.83 38.04
N ILE A 618 -10.00 -0.67 36.76
CA ILE A 618 -9.98 0.61 36.04
C ILE A 618 -11.36 1.25 36.04
N GLN A 619 -12.41 0.50 35.68
CA GLN A 619 -13.79 1.00 35.67
C GLN A 619 -14.27 1.42 37.06
N ALA A 620 -14.01 0.58 38.07
CA ALA A 620 -14.38 0.88 39.45
C ALA A 620 -13.65 2.12 39.99
N TYR A 621 -12.35 2.26 39.73
CA TYR A 621 -11.58 3.42 40.16
C TYR A 621 -12.04 4.71 39.44
N ALA A 622 -12.25 4.63 38.12
CA ALA A 622 -12.72 5.74 37.31
C ALA A 622 -14.08 6.27 37.82
N GLU A 623 -15.00 5.38 38.16
CA GLU A 623 -16.28 5.75 38.75
C GLU A 623 -16.13 6.36 40.15
N THR A 624 -15.44 5.67 41.06
CA THR A 624 -15.49 5.97 42.50
C THR A 624 -14.52 7.05 42.95
N THR A 625 -13.35 7.14 42.28
CA THR A 625 -12.27 8.07 42.65
C THR A 625 -12.15 9.20 41.64
N ALA A 626 -12.10 8.89 40.34
CA ALA A 626 -12.03 9.93 39.32
C ALA A 626 -13.38 10.63 39.08
N GLY A 627 -14.49 9.99 39.46
CA GLY A 627 -15.85 10.55 39.38
C GLY A 627 -16.43 10.55 37.96
N THR A 628 -15.86 9.77 37.03
CA THR A 628 -16.35 9.66 35.65
C THR A 628 -16.10 8.23 35.16
N PRO A 629 -17.14 7.44 34.87
CA PRO A 629 -17.02 6.11 34.29
C PRO A 629 -16.27 6.11 32.94
N ILE A 630 -15.59 5.01 32.65
CA ILE A 630 -14.68 4.85 31.51
C ILE A 630 -15.00 3.58 30.72
N VAL A 631 -14.84 3.66 29.41
CA VAL A 631 -14.85 2.50 28.51
C VAL A 631 -13.64 2.51 27.59
N TYR A 632 -13.09 1.33 27.31
CA TYR A 632 -12.05 1.12 26.31
C TYR A 632 -12.63 0.62 24.98
N ASP A 633 -12.22 1.24 23.87
CA ASP A 633 -12.44 0.76 22.51
C ASP A 633 -11.10 0.65 21.78
N GLY A 634 -10.66 -0.58 21.53
CA GLY A 634 -9.38 -0.87 20.89
C GLY A 634 -9.28 -0.40 19.42
N HIS A 635 -10.41 -0.09 18.79
CA HIS A 635 -10.54 0.27 17.36
C HIS A 635 -10.69 1.78 17.13
N SER A 636 -10.96 2.57 18.17
CA SER A 636 -11.23 4.00 18.03
C SER A 636 -10.24 4.83 18.84
N TYR A 637 -9.45 5.69 18.20
CA TYR A 637 -8.61 6.66 18.93
C TYR A 637 -9.48 7.73 19.63
N PRO A 638 -9.21 8.12 20.91
CA PRO A 638 -8.03 7.85 21.74
C PRO A 638 -8.15 6.63 22.69
N TYR A 639 -8.93 5.63 22.30
CA TYR A 639 -9.14 4.33 22.95
C TYR A 639 -9.92 4.34 24.25
N PHE A 640 -9.89 5.44 25.01
CA PHE A 640 -10.65 5.56 26.24
C PHE A 640 -11.68 6.70 26.14
N PHE A 641 -12.92 6.37 26.45
CA PHE A 641 -14.08 7.23 26.32
C PHE A 641 -14.89 7.30 27.61
N VAL A 642 -15.75 8.31 27.72
CA VAL A 642 -16.73 8.40 28.81
C VAL A 642 -17.85 7.39 28.54
N ASP A 643 -18.31 6.74 29.61
CA ASP A 643 -19.39 5.75 29.63
C ASP A 643 -20.37 6.06 30.78
N ALA A 644 -20.95 7.26 30.75
CA ALA A 644 -21.70 7.80 31.88
C ALA A 644 -22.94 6.97 32.23
N ASP A 645 -23.54 6.29 31.24
CA ASP A 645 -24.68 5.39 31.44
C ASP A 645 -24.29 3.94 31.73
N LYS A 646 -23.00 3.59 31.59
CA LYS A 646 -22.41 2.29 31.91
C LYS A 646 -22.94 1.16 31.03
N ASP A 647 -23.24 1.47 29.78
CA ASP A 647 -23.69 0.48 28.80
C ASP A 647 -22.52 -0.25 28.12
N GLY A 648 -21.27 0.12 28.47
CA GLY A 648 -20.06 -0.45 27.92
C GLY A 648 -19.73 0.06 26.52
N LYS A 649 -20.30 1.20 26.10
CA LYS A 649 -20.03 1.85 24.82
C LYS A 649 -19.64 3.31 25.01
N PRO A 650 -18.85 3.88 24.08
CA PRO A 650 -18.54 5.29 24.12
C PRO A 650 -19.80 6.16 24.03
N ASP A 651 -19.98 7.05 25.01
CA ASP A 651 -21.00 8.09 24.97
C ASP A 651 -20.84 8.97 23.73
N LYS A 652 -21.96 9.50 23.23
CA LYS A 652 -21.98 10.46 22.12
C LYS A 652 -22.45 11.83 22.58
N ASP A 653 -21.82 12.88 22.06
CA ASP A 653 -22.26 14.25 22.24
C ASP A 653 -23.53 14.57 21.42
N ASP A 654 -24.02 15.81 21.53
CA ASP A 654 -25.20 16.30 20.83
C ASP A 654 -25.07 16.29 19.29
N LYS A 655 -23.85 16.08 18.79
CA LYS A 655 -23.50 15.99 17.36
C LYS A 655 -23.17 14.55 16.94
N GLY A 656 -23.28 13.58 17.83
CA GLY A 656 -23.00 12.17 17.57
C GLY A 656 -21.53 11.77 17.63
N ALA A 657 -20.63 12.66 18.06
CA ALA A 657 -19.21 12.36 18.22
C ALA A 657 -18.94 11.69 19.58
N THR A 658 -18.03 10.72 19.60
CA THR A 658 -17.66 10.00 20.82
C THR A 658 -17.00 10.92 21.85
N VAL A 659 -17.47 10.88 23.10
CA VAL A 659 -16.96 11.70 24.20
C VAL A 659 -15.67 11.10 24.74
N ARG A 660 -14.55 11.79 24.51
CA ARG A 660 -13.22 11.36 24.98
C ARG A 660 -13.14 11.37 26.51
N TYR A 661 -12.45 10.39 27.09
CA TYR A 661 -12.24 10.38 28.54
C TYR A 661 -11.33 11.53 28.98
N ASN A 662 -11.75 12.27 30.02
CA ASN A 662 -11.13 13.52 30.45
C ASN A 662 -10.85 13.62 31.97
N ALA A 663 -11.28 12.64 32.77
CA ALA A 663 -11.09 12.63 34.22
C ALA A 663 -9.81 11.88 34.64
N TRP A 664 -8.73 12.00 33.87
CA TRP A 664 -7.48 11.27 34.13
C TRP A 664 -6.86 11.69 35.47
N THR A 665 -6.57 10.72 36.32
CA THR A 665 -5.65 10.84 37.46
C THR A 665 -4.31 10.18 37.12
N PRO A 666 -3.19 10.57 37.77
CA PRO A 666 -1.92 9.89 37.57
C PRO A 666 -1.99 8.39 37.85
N ARG A 667 -2.71 7.96 38.88
CA ARG A 667 -2.89 6.54 39.21
C ARG A 667 -3.62 5.79 38.09
N LEU A 668 -4.74 6.35 37.61
CA LEU A 668 -5.52 5.75 36.54
C LEU A 668 -4.72 5.64 35.23
N VAL A 669 -3.89 6.63 34.89
CA VAL A 669 -3.05 6.57 33.68
C VAL A 669 -2.04 5.42 33.75
N ARG A 670 -1.42 5.17 34.90
CA ARG A 670 -0.44 4.07 35.07
C ARG A 670 -1.10 2.72 34.78
N ALA A 671 -2.26 2.47 35.38
CA ALA A 671 -3.02 1.24 35.20
C ALA A 671 -3.60 1.11 33.78
N ALA A 672 -4.19 2.18 33.23
CA ALA A 672 -4.70 2.18 31.85
C ALA A 672 -3.60 1.98 30.81
N PHE A 673 -2.38 2.48 31.07
CA PHE A 673 -1.22 2.25 30.22
C PHE A 673 -0.85 0.76 30.19
N ASN A 674 -0.77 0.12 31.34
CA ASN A 674 -0.52 -1.32 31.45
C ASN A 674 -1.63 -2.17 30.85
N TYR A 675 -2.89 -1.78 31.02
CA TYR A 675 -4.01 -2.42 30.35
C TYR A 675 -3.87 -2.32 28.83
N GLN A 676 -3.64 -1.13 28.27
CA GLN A 676 -3.43 -1.03 26.83
C GLN A 676 -2.18 -1.79 26.38
N TYR A 677 -1.13 -1.85 27.19
CA TYR A 677 0.06 -2.65 26.90
C TYR A 677 -0.30 -4.10 26.57
N SER A 678 -1.09 -4.77 27.42
CA SER A 678 -1.50 -6.16 27.18
C SER A 678 -2.41 -6.29 25.95
N GLN A 679 -3.19 -5.27 25.63
CA GLN A 679 -4.05 -5.25 24.43
C GLN A 679 -3.27 -5.03 23.12
N LYS A 680 -2.04 -4.51 23.17
CA LYS A 680 -1.27 -4.10 21.98
C LYS A 680 -0.06 -4.99 21.70
N ASP A 681 0.13 -6.05 22.48
CA ASP A 681 1.04 -7.15 22.19
C ASP A 681 0.28 -8.49 22.28
N PRO A 682 -0.33 -8.97 21.17
CA PRO A 682 -1.10 -10.21 21.20
C PRO A 682 -0.25 -11.45 21.52
N GLY A 683 1.08 -11.38 21.33
CA GLY A 683 2.01 -12.46 21.66
C GLY A 683 2.59 -12.37 23.08
N ALA A 684 2.08 -11.48 23.93
CA ALA A 684 2.65 -11.20 25.25
C ALA A 684 2.79 -12.44 26.15
N PHE A 685 1.88 -13.40 26.01
CA PHE A 685 1.88 -14.68 26.73
C PHE A 685 3.04 -15.61 26.33
N VAL A 686 3.62 -15.42 25.15
CA VAL A 686 4.83 -16.12 24.70
C VAL A 686 6.08 -15.28 24.96
N HIS A 687 6.02 -13.98 24.70
CA HIS A 687 7.18 -13.08 24.76
C HIS A 687 7.80 -12.99 26.17
N ASN A 688 7.00 -12.69 27.20
CA ASN A 688 7.47 -12.64 28.58
C ASN A 688 6.28 -12.69 29.56
N PRO A 689 5.61 -13.83 29.70
CA PRO A 689 4.35 -13.90 30.43
C PRO A 689 4.47 -13.50 31.90
N LYS A 690 5.59 -13.83 32.55
CA LYS A 690 5.83 -13.45 33.96
C LYS A 690 5.92 -11.94 34.14
N TYR A 691 6.61 -11.24 33.22
CA TYR A 691 6.66 -9.78 33.25
C TYR A 691 5.25 -9.16 33.10
N VAL A 692 4.44 -9.74 32.21
CA VAL A 692 3.07 -9.30 31.95
C VAL A 692 2.19 -9.45 33.19
N MET A 693 2.17 -10.65 33.78
CA MET A 693 1.43 -10.92 35.01
C MET A 693 1.88 -10.01 36.17
N GLN A 694 3.18 -9.73 36.30
CA GLN A 694 3.69 -8.83 37.34
C GLN A 694 3.12 -7.41 37.24
N PHE A 695 3.11 -6.79 36.06
CA PHE A 695 2.58 -5.43 35.93
C PHE A 695 1.06 -5.40 35.99
N LEU A 696 0.36 -6.45 35.54
CA LEU A 696 -1.10 -6.56 35.67
C LEU A 696 -1.49 -6.65 37.14
N TYR A 697 -0.84 -7.55 37.91
CA TYR A 697 -1.04 -7.70 39.35
C TYR A 697 -0.83 -6.36 40.07
N ASP A 698 0.31 -5.70 39.82
CA ASP A 698 0.64 -4.46 40.51
C ASP A 698 -0.31 -3.31 40.11
N SER A 699 -0.83 -3.30 38.88
CA SER A 699 -1.86 -2.33 38.47
C SER A 699 -3.22 -2.56 39.12
N ILE A 700 -3.64 -3.83 39.29
CA ILE A 700 -4.86 -4.17 40.04
C ILE A 700 -4.72 -3.72 41.48
N GLU A 701 -3.60 -4.06 42.13
CA GLU A 701 -3.30 -3.68 43.52
C GLU A 701 -3.26 -2.15 43.69
N ASP A 702 -2.62 -1.43 42.78
CA ASP A 702 -2.47 0.03 42.85
C ASP A 702 -3.81 0.77 42.75
N LEU A 703 -4.78 0.24 42.00
CA LEU A 703 -6.15 0.77 41.93
C LEU A 703 -7.05 0.35 43.11
N GLY A 704 -6.55 -0.50 44.01
CA GLY A 704 -7.34 -1.09 45.10
C GLY A 704 -8.27 -2.23 44.65
N GLY A 705 -8.03 -2.81 43.47
CA GLY A 705 -8.67 -4.03 43.02
C GLY A 705 -8.26 -5.24 43.86
N SER A 706 -9.07 -6.30 43.84
CA SER A 706 -8.77 -7.52 44.60
C SER A 706 -7.74 -8.37 43.87
N THR A 707 -6.62 -8.64 44.54
CA THR A 707 -5.63 -9.66 44.13
C THR A 707 -5.73 -10.92 44.98
N ALA A 708 -6.84 -11.10 45.72
CA ALA A 708 -7.04 -12.29 46.54
C ALA A 708 -7.08 -13.54 45.65
N GLY A 709 -6.24 -14.53 45.97
CA GLY A 709 -6.09 -15.76 45.18
C GLY A 709 -5.00 -15.69 44.11
N MET A 710 -4.74 -14.50 43.56
CA MET A 710 -3.70 -14.28 42.55
C MET A 710 -2.30 -14.53 43.13
N THR A 711 -1.42 -15.08 42.30
CA THR A 711 0.00 -15.21 42.60
C THR A 711 0.80 -14.24 41.74
N ARG A 712 1.57 -13.35 42.38
CA ARG A 712 2.54 -12.51 41.65
C ARG A 712 3.81 -13.32 41.36
N PRO A 713 4.23 -13.51 40.09
CA PRO A 713 5.43 -14.27 39.73
C PRO A 713 6.77 -13.67 40.23
#